data_AF-A0A1G0ZF45-F1
#
_entry.id   AF-A0A1G0ZF45-F1
#
_cell.length_a   1.000
_cell.length_b   1.000
_cell.length_c   1.000
_cell.angle_alpha   90.00
_cell.angle_beta   90.00
_cell.angle_gamma   90.00
#
_symmetry.space_group_name_H-M   'P 1'
#
loop_
_entity.id
_entity.type
_entity.pdbx_description
1 polymer ?
#
loop_
_entity_poly.entity_id
_entity_poly.type
_entity_poly.pdbx_seq_one_letter_code
_entity_poly.pdbx_strand_id
1 'polypeptide(L)'
;MNFFNKQNTKRKDRLMRKTGWSASIALIMLTGAVAFGMDVGIYTPSMAGGKSIGEGAVGATLTEANISTENFAQLSLANLLKYKVVIIPNTKKMPKDEDKRWQDNLRAYVADCGGSIIFCHDAVGAKRSPFGMLPLFPEIIAMNTVEWVDASEVRVSIDPLLADFQYLPSYGIDQTTKHMYNDHFAFSCIKGKTLLSDIKTKKSVVAVGEVGKGRVVFDGMWGGKPKGLASQLEGIDKDIMINTVKWCLAGKGLLVSDASKVTVKEWRPDVTGGSKSQNKVAVIYGESYEGSAELAQEKITASGIDYDFLPMHFLAIRDMKQSDYKLLIVFLQAGEMQESAEAFNKIKSYLEQGGKAIIFLPHYDLKKNNGEKLLEMIGSKALSNFNPNPEEASNVLRKIVFLDPNHKPAEIENTLYGITDISKPQAEKGTIIAYWTNAKGEKKFPAIIKANFGYLFNNDTYGDPCNNDMFIANAASELLPEIKEKVFENLVKTYVEKKAEVKQAQLSVNGKELYSSAEQLKQSAEKAAKEKDFISANSLILRAKNQLVKAFAASIPSAKGEERMVFVVSRGLDPETTCARLATAGFTGIAIIHLEGHYPSELYARIDDGKLDLMQLWIDTAHKYGLKIGPSISTFSIYKGSKELEQGMKEDWRVVTTDLYGKAPKPFKSNPAKITFCRSHKEVSDYAIKKSLEVIKKYQVDYIFYDGIRWGDTCYCDHCAREFQKDTGIKIDKWPDDAMSKYQNEYNDWRAKHVTKVVREASKNIAEINPKIKLGVYTFRGKYSSWAKGQYWWEWANYVDYIMPMYYNPDSQALENLCKEINSLIPSGSRAKLVPCLAPSGYRTTSQFIMLQQIDIQRKYGPAGIMYFRYLYLSDSNLALLKNGPFRNK
;
A
#
# COMPACT_ATOMS: atom_id res chain seq x y z
N MET A 1 26.90 -48.12 -27.80
CA MET A 1 28.31 -48.11 -27.38
C MET A 1 29.04 -47.00 -28.11
N ASN A 2 29.68 -46.12 -27.33
CA ASN A 2 30.81 -45.23 -27.62
C ASN A 2 30.65 -44.17 -28.72
N PHE A 3 30.30 -42.91 -28.41
CA PHE A 3 31.07 -41.82 -27.78
C PHE A 3 32.27 -41.25 -28.57
N PHE A 4 32.15 -39.93 -28.82
CA PHE A 4 33.13 -38.84 -28.81
C PHE A 4 33.68 -38.23 -30.12
N ASN A 5 33.19 -36.99 -30.36
CA ASN A 5 33.89 -35.70 -30.59
C ASN A 5 34.85 -35.57 -31.80
N LYS A 6 34.99 -34.42 -32.49
CA LYS A 6 34.72 -33.01 -32.15
C LYS A 6 34.80 -32.14 -33.42
N GLN A 7 33.97 -31.09 -33.44
CA GLN A 7 34.21 -29.71 -33.94
C GLN A 7 34.66 -29.46 -35.40
N ASN A 8 33.74 -28.87 -36.19
CA ASN A 8 33.70 -27.47 -36.67
C ASN A 8 34.65 -27.18 -37.84
N THR A 9 34.27 -26.56 -38.96
CA THR A 9 33.11 -25.73 -39.33
C THR A 9 33.13 -25.62 -40.85
N LYS A 10 32.00 -25.79 -41.55
CA LYS A 10 31.88 -25.52 -42.99
C LYS A 10 30.60 -24.76 -43.34
N ARG A 11 30.81 -23.69 -44.09
CA ARG A 11 29.91 -23.02 -45.06
C ARG A 11 29.48 -24.00 -46.19
N LYS A 12 28.40 -23.64 -46.90
CA LYS A 12 27.93 -24.11 -48.24
C LYS A 12 27.17 -25.47 -48.19
N ASP A 13 26.08 -25.73 -48.92
CA ASP A 13 25.53 -25.30 -50.22
C ASP A 13 23.98 -25.35 -50.19
N ARG A 14 23.20 -24.46 -50.81
CA ARG A 14 22.93 -24.25 -52.25
C ARG A 14 22.17 -25.41 -52.96
N LEU A 15 20.85 -25.18 -53.02
CA LEU A 15 19.93 -25.28 -54.18
C LEU A 15 19.16 -26.57 -54.52
N MET A 16 17.90 -26.30 -54.91
CA MET A 16 16.89 -27.08 -55.65
C MET A 16 16.00 -27.98 -54.78
N ARG A 17 14.66 -27.83 -54.71
CA ARG A 17 13.69 -27.35 -55.70
C ARG A 17 12.32 -27.05 -55.04
N LYS A 18 11.64 -26.08 -55.65
CA LYS A 18 10.18 -25.95 -55.85
C LYS A 18 9.30 -25.33 -54.75
N THR A 19 8.58 -24.31 -55.24
CA THR A 19 7.28 -23.74 -54.82
C THR A 19 7.24 -23.08 -53.44
N GLY A 20 6.90 -21.81 -53.28
CA GLY A 20 6.44 -20.79 -54.21
C GLY A 20 6.07 -19.55 -53.40
N TRP A 21 6.18 -18.40 -54.08
CA TRP A 21 5.47 -17.14 -53.83
C TRP A 21 5.98 -16.24 -52.69
N SER A 22 6.79 -15.26 -53.09
CA SER A 22 6.87 -13.95 -52.47
C SER A 22 7.03 -12.84 -53.53
N ALA A 23 6.09 -11.88 -53.47
CA ALA A 23 6.23 -10.42 -53.62
C ALA A 23 6.87 -9.81 -54.89
N SER A 24 6.12 -8.92 -55.56
CA SER A 24 6.28 -7.44 -55.43
C SER A 24 5.92 -6.62 -56.69
N ILE A 25 5.00 -5.66 -56.46
CA ILE A 25 5.06 -4.22 -56.84
C ILE A 25 4.56 -3.71 -58.23
N ALA A 26 3.58 -2.79 -58.11
CA ALA A 26 3.20 -1.61 -58.92
C ALA A 26 2.45 -1.78 -60.26
N LEU A 27 1.20 -1.28 -60.32
CA LEU A 27 0.87 0.09 -60.74
C LEU A 27 -0.66 0.34 -60.61
N ILE A 28 -1.05 1.41 -59.92
CA ILE A 28 -2.41 1.96 -59.86
C ILE A 28 -2.57 2.97 -60.97
N MET A 29 -3.67 2.93 -61.73
CA MET A 29 -4.37 4.14 -62.20
C MET A 29 -5.86 3.89 -62.42
N LEU A 30 -6.64 4.86 -61.94
CA LEU A 30 -8.00 5.23 -62.35
C LEU A 30 -9.14 4.28 -61.97
N THR A 31 -9.72 4.52 -60.79
CA THR A 31 -11.08 5.08 -60.70
C THR A 31 -11.28 5.70 -59.32
N GLY A 32 -11.73 6.96 -59.30
CA GLY A 32 -12.18 7.61 -58.08
C GLY A 32 -13.41 6.90 -57.51
N ALA A 33 -13.20 6.22 -56.39
CA ALA A 33 -14.22 5.96 -55.40
C ALA A 33 -13.50 6.07 -54.06
N VAL A 34 -13.89 7.06 -53.26
CA VAL A 34 -13.53 7.13 -51.85
C VAL A 34 -14.04 5.84 -51.21
N ALA A 35 -13.15 4.91 -50.92
CA ALA A 35 -13.47 3.74 -50.11
C ALA A 35 -13.80 4.27 -48.71
N PHE A 36 -15.07 4.17 -48.31
CA PHE A 36 -15.51 4.46 -46.96
C PHE A 36 -14.64 3.69 -45.95
N GLY A 37 -14.00 4.41 -45.02
CA GLY A 37 -13.24 3.81 -43.92
C GLY A 37 -14.14 2.99 -43.00
N MET A 38 -13.58 1.95 -42.37
CA MET A 38 -14.30 1.07 -41.45
C MET A 38 -14.84 1.86 -40.24
N ASP A 39 -16.04 1.52 -39.79
CA ASP A 39 -16.74 2.30 -38.76
C ASP A 39 -16.06 2.22 -37.38
N VAL A 40 -15.45 1.08 -37.03
CA VAL A 40 -14.86 0.83 -35.71
C VAL A 40 -13.44 0.27 -35.80
N GLY A 41 -12.50 0.87 -35.07
CA GLY A 41 -11.15 0.35 -34.88
C GLY A 41 -10.95 -0.22 -33.47
N ILE A 42 -10.37 -1.40 -33.35
CA ILE A 42 -10.03 -2.05 -32.07
C ILE A 42 -8.52 -2.00 -31.86
N TYR A 43 -8.09 -1.26 -30.83
CA TYR A 43 -6.68 -1.13 -30.51
C TYR A 43 -6.10 -2.46 -30.01
N THR A 44 -5.15 -2.98 -30.77
CA THR A 44 -4.54 -4.30 -30.59
C THR A 44 -3.01 -4.17 -30.54
N PRO A 45 -2.44 -3.62 -29.45
CA PRO A 45 -1.00 -3.39 -29.30
C PRO A 45 -0.16 -4.67 -29.35
N SER A 46 -0.78 -5.84 -29.17
CA SER A 46 -0.12 -7.15 -29.34
C SER A 46 0.47 -7.34 -30.74
N MET A 47 -0.08 -6.67 -31.77
CA MET A 47 0.46 -6.63 -33.14
C MET A 47 1.83 -5.91 -33.23
N ALA A 48 2.19 -5.10 -32.24
CA ALA A 48 3.44 -4.34 -32.18
C ALA A 48 4.24 -4.62 -30.87
N GLY A 49 4.07 -5.80 -30.25
CA GLY A 49 4.85 -6.21 -29.07
C GLY A 49 4.40 -5.61 -27.72
N GLY A 50 3.25 -4.93 -27.71
CA GLY A 50 2.48 -4.62 -26.52
C GLY A 50 1.62 -5.80 -26.06
N LYS A 51 0.63 -5.54 -25.19
CA LYS A 51 -0.28 -6.56 -24.67
C LYS A 51 -1.65 -5.95 -24.35
N SER A 52 -2.68 -6.50 -24.97
CA SER A 52 -4.10 -6.26 -24.72
C SER A 52 -4.81 -7.59 -24.55
N ILE A 53 -6.01 -7.56 -23.96
CA ILE A 53 -6.83 -8.74 -23.74
C ILE A 53 -8.29 -8.40 -24.06
N GLY A 54 -8.96 -9.27 -24.80
CA GLY A 54 -10.39 -9.16 -25.09
C GLY A 54 -10.72 -8.60 -26.47
N GLU A 55 -9.74 -8.11 -27.24
CA GLU A 55 -9.93 -7.63 -28.62
C GLU A 55 -10.72 -8.61 -29.51
N GLY A 56 -10.43 -9.91 -29.42
CA GLY A 56 -11.12 -10.94 -30.21
C GLY A 56 -12.60 -11.11 -29.85
N ALA A 57 -12.93 -11.10 -28.55
CA ALA A 57 -14.32 -11.23 -28.09
C ALA A 57 -15.16 -10.02 -28.48
N VAL A 58 -14.58 -8.82 -28.37
CA VAL A 58 -15.21 -7.57 -28.79
C VAL A 58 -15.46 -7.58 -30.30
N GLY A 59 -14.45 -7.90 -31.10
CA GLY A 59 -14.56 -7.97 -32.55
C GLY A 59 -15.62 -8.99 -33.02
N ALA A 60 -15.64 -10.19 -32.43
CA ALA A 60 -16.65 -11.21 -32.74
C ALA A 60 -18.08 -10.73 -32.43
N THR A 61 -18.27 -10.09 -31.28
CA THR A 61 -19.59 -9.57 -30.84
C THR A 61 -20.10 -8.47 -31.77
N LEU A 62 -19.24 -7.55 -32.17
CA LEU A 62 -19.60 -6.45 -33.07
C LEU A 62 -19.86 -6.96 -34.49
N THR A 63 -19.10 -7.95 -34.95
CA THR A 63 -19.34 -8.62 -36.23
C THR A 63 -20.70 -9.30 -36.26
N GLU A 64 -21.08 -10.03 -35.20
CA GLU A 64 -22.42 -10.63 -35.06
C GLU A 64 -23.54 -9.59 -35.10
N ALA A 65 -23.27 -8.37 -34.60
CA ALA A 65 -24.18 -7.24 -34.63
C ALA A 65 -24.18 -6.45 -35.96
N ASN A 66 -23.52 -6.97 -37.02
CA ASN A 66 -23.33 -6.32 -38.32
C ASN A 66 -22.59 -4.96 -38.25
N ILE A 67 -21.65 -4.82 -37.31
CA ILE A 67 -20.79 -3.64 -37.18
C ILE A 67 -19.37 -4.00 -37.67
N SER A 68 -18.89 -3.29 -38.68
CA SER A 68 -17.57 -3.52 -39.28
C SER A 68 -16.44 -3.07 -38.36
N THR A 69 -15.48 -3.97 -38.07
CA THR A 69 -14.34 -3.69 -37.17
C THR A 69 -12.99 -4.01 -37.79
N GLU A 70 -11.95 -3.24 -37.47
CA GLU A 70 -10.55 -3.51 -37.84
C GLU A 70 -9.62 -3.44 -36.63
N ASN A 71 -8.59 -4.29 -36.57
CA ASN A 71 -7.55 -4.20 -35.53
C ASN A 71 -6.41 -3.28 -35.96
N PHE A 72 -5.92 -2.43 -35.05
CA PHE A 72 -4.76 -1.55 -35.31
C PHE A 72 -3.84 -1.42 -34.10
N ALA A 73 -2.55 -1.12 -34.34
CA ALA A 73 -1.50 -1.36 -33.33
C ALA A 73 -0.90 -0.12 -32.66
N GLN A 74 -1.07 1.08 -33.22
CA GLN A 74 -0.40 2.31 -32.75
C GLN A 74 -1.39 3.48 -32.70
N LEU A 75 -1.27 4.31 -31.66
CA LEU A 75 -2.15 5.44 -31.35
C LEU A 75 -1.66 6.77 -31.95
N SER A 76 -1.09 6.70 -33.15
CA SER A 76 -0.80 7.90 -33.94
C SER A 76 -2.11 8.54 -34.41
N LEU A 77 -2.17 9.87 -34.49
CA LEU A 77 -3.39 10.54 -34.96
C LEU A 77 -3.81 10.05 -36.36
N ALA A 78 -2.85 9.79 -37.25
CA ALA A 78 -3.14 9.27 -38.59
C ALA A 78 -3.81 7.88 -38.59
N ASN A 79 -3.52 7.03 -37.60
CA ASN A 79 -4.22 5.75 -37.45
C ASN A 79 -5.60 5.94 -36.84
N LEU A 80 -5.74 6.82 -35.85
CA LEU A 80 -7.02 7.09 -35.19
C LEU A 80 -8.07 7.64 -36.18
N LEU A 81 -7.67 8.56 -37.07
CA LEU A 81 -8.55 9.18 -38.07
C LEU A 81 -9.08 8.22 -39.16
N LYS A 82 -8.71 6.93 -39.13
CA LYS A 82 -9.29 5.90 -40.01
C LYS A 82 -10.64 5.39 -39.51
N TYR A 83 -10.96 5.61 -38.24
CA TYR A 83 -12.11 5.00 -37.57
C TYR A 83 -13.00 6.05 -36.92
N LYS A 84 -14.33 5.92 -37.06
CA LYS A 84 -15.27 6.83 -36.38
C LYS A 84 -15.34 6.54 -34.88
N VAL A 85 -15.15 5.27 -34.51
CA VAL A 85 -15.11 4.80 -33.13
C VAL A 85 -13.82 4.01 -32.92
N VAL A 86 -13.10 4.31 -31.85
CA VAL A 86 -11.94 3.54 -31.41
C VAL A 86 -12.27 2.85 -30.10
N ILE A 87 -12.02 1.55 -30.02
CA ILE A 87 -12.16 0.77 -28.79
C ILE A 87 -10.76 0.47 -28.27
N ILE A 88 -10.51 0.78 -27.00
CA ILE A 88 -9.31 0.45 -26.24
C ILE A 88 -9.66 -0.68 -25.28
N PRO A 89 -9.32 -1.94 -25.62
CA PRO A 89 -9.56 -3.10 -24.75
C PRO A 89 -8.70 -3.05 -23.47
N ASN A 90 -8.82 -4.09 -22.65
CA ASN A 90 -8.04 -4.29 -21.44
C ASN A 90 -6.53 -4.35 -21.75
N THR A 91 -5.89 -3.19 -21.74
CA THR A 91 -4.51 -3.02 -22.18
C THR A 91 -3.58 -3.14 -20.99
N LYS A 92 -2.65 -4.10 -21.06
CA LYS A 92 -1.66 -4.37 -20.00
C LYS A 92 -0.30 -3.75 -20.30
N LYS A 93 0.01 -3.46 -21.57
CA LYS A 93 1.32 -2.97 -21.99
C LYS A 93 1.27 -2.29 -23.37
N MET A 94 1.90 -1.12 -23.49
CA MET A 94 2.09 -0.44 -24.79
C MET A 94 3.22 -1.08 -25.62
N PRO A 95 3.20 -0.92 -26.96
CA PRO A 95 4.36 -1.15 -27.82
C PRO A 95 5.58 -0.33 -27.36
N LYS A 96 6.80 -0.81 -27.62
CA LYS A 96 8.02 -0.06 -27.26
C LYS A 96 8.22 1.21 -28.10
N ASP A 97 7.76 1.15 -29.33
CA ASP A 97 7.83 2.15 -30.39
C ASP A 97 6.49 2.90 -30.55
N GLU A 98 5.65 2.89 -29.51
CA GLU A 98 4.40 3.65 -29.51
C GLU A 98 4.67 5.16 -29.72
N ASP A 99 3.71 5.85 -30.34
CA ASP A 99 3.78 7.29 -30.56
C ASP A 99 3.93 8.01 -29.22
N LYS A 100 5.01 8.79 -29.06
CA LYS A 100 5.29 9.52 -27.80
C LYS A 100 4.17 10.52 -27.43
N ARG A 101 3.35 10.93 -28.40
CA ARG A 101 2.22 11.84 -28.23
C ARG A 101 0.87 11.14 -28.23
N TRP A 102 0.82 9.83 -27.99
CA TRP A 102 -0.43 9.05 -28.04
C TRP A 102 -1.57 9.65 -27.18
N GLN A 103 -1.26 10.24 -26.02
CA GLN A 103 -2.25 10.91 -25.15
C GLN A 103 -2.84 12.15 -25.83
N ASP A 104 -1.97 12.99 -26.38
CA ASP A 104 -2.36 14.18 -27.14
C ASP A 104 -3.19 13.79 -28.37
N ASN A 105 -2.78 12.73 -29.07
CA ASN A 105 -3.45 12.23 -30.26
C ASN A 105 -4.87 11.75 -29.95
N LEU A 106 -5.05 10.97 -28.87
CA LEU A 106 -6.37 10.52 -28.43
C LEU A 106 -7.28 11.69 -28.06
N ARG A 107 -6.72 12.72 -27.41
CA ARG A 107 -7.46 13.94 -27.06
C ARG A 107 -7.87 14.74 -28.29
N ALA A 108 -6.95 14.98 -29.22
CA ALA A 108 -7.23 15.68 -30.47
C ALA A 108 -8.25 14.91 -31.33
N TYR A 109 -8.10 13.58 -31.39
CA TYR A 109 -9.03 12.69 -32.10
C TYR A 109 -10.48 12.87 -31.61
N VAL A 110 -10.69 12.89 -30.29
CA VAL A 110 -12.04 13.09 -29.74
C VAL A 110 -12.47 14.55 -29.79
N ALA A 111 -11.72 15.44 -29.14
CA ALA A 111 -12.16 16.81 -28.90
C ALA A 111 -12.19 17.66 -30.17
N ASP A 112 -11.18 17.54 -31.03
CA ASP A 112 -10.99 18.42 -32.18
C ASP A 112 -11.52 17.78 -33.48
N CYS A 113 -11.33 16.47 -33.63
CA CYS A 113 -11.65 15.73 -34.86
C CYS A 113 -13.05 15.07 -34.83
N GLY A 114 -13.70 14.96 -33.67
CA GLY A 114 -15.05 14.39 -33.54
C GLY A 114 -15.13 12.86 -33.47
N GLY A 115 -13.97 12.19 -33.40
CA GLY A 115 -13.90 10.75 -33.20
C GLY A 115 -14.49 10.33 -31.84
N SER A 116 -14.97 9.11 -31.76
CA SER A 116 -15.48 8.55 -30.50
C SER A 116 -14.56 7.47 -29.95
N ILE A 117 -14.48 7.34 -28.63
CA ILE A 117 -13.61 6.36 -27.97
C ILE A 117 -14.31 5.61 -26.85
N ILE A 118 -13.98 4.32 -26.71
CA ILE A 118 -14.47 3.42 -25.66
C ILE A 118 -13.27 2.82 -24.93
N PHE A 119 -13.15 3.04 -23.62
CA PHE A 119 -12.13 2.41 -22.77
C PHE A 119 -12.74 1.25 -21.99
N CYS A 120 -12.10 0.08 -22.02
CA CYS A 120 -12.56 -1.12 -21.32
C CYS A 120 -11.61 -1.53 -20.18
N HIS A 121 -12.18 -1.87 -19.03
CA HIS A 121 -11.51 -2.43 -17.86
C HIS A 121 -10.28 -1.61 -17.41
N ASP A 122 -9.06 -2.17 -17.42
CA ASP A 122 -7.85 -1.44 -16.99
C ASP A 122 -7.65 -0.13 -17.76
N ALA A 123 -8.13 -0.05 -19.02
CA ALA A 123 -7.98 1.14 -19.85
C ALA A 123 -8.78 2.35 -19.34
N VAL A 124 -9.71 2.18 -18.39
CA VAL A 124 -10.49 3.30 -17.81
C VAL A 124 -9.67 4.23 -16.91
N GLY A 125 -8.42 3.88 -16.64
CA GLY A 125 -7.55 4.63 -15.74
C GLY A 125 -7.18 3.86 -14.48
N ALA A 126 -6.93 2.55 -14.57
CA ALA A 126 -6.54 1.73 -13.44
C ALA A 126 -5.02 1.75 -13.21
N LYS A 127 -4.56 1.61 -11.95
CA LYS A 127 -3.13 1.57 -11.57
C LYS A 127 -2.29 0.55 -12.36
N ARG A 128 -2.90 -0.55 -12.80
CA ARG A 128 -2.24 -1.65 -13.51
C ARG A 128 -2.12 -1.41 -15.03
N SER A 129 -2.70 -0.32 -15.52
CA SER A 129 -2.79 0.04 -16.93
C SER A 129 -1.65 0.96 -17.35
N PRO A 130 -1.15 0.84 -18.59
CA PRO A 130 -0.25 1.86 -19.14
C PRO A 130 -0.93 3.22 -19.35
N PHE A 131 -2.27 3.27 -19.29
CA PHE A 131 -3.02 4.52 -19.37
C PHE A 131 -3.02 5.31 -18.04
N GLY A 132 -2.47 4.73 -16.96
CA GLY A 132 -2.27 5.39 -15.66
C GLY A 132 -3.56 5.55 -14.84
N MET A 133 -3.46 6.22 -13.68
CA MET A 133 -4.63 6.52 -12.82
C MET A 133 -5.35 7.82 -13.16
N LEU A 134 -4.84 8.56 -14.14
CA LEU A 134 -5.40 9.82 -14.61
C LEU A 134 -6.22 9.54 -15.87
N PRO A 135 -7.56 9.49 -15.78
CA PRO A 135 -8.38 9.26 -16.97
C PRO A 135 -8.15 10.36 -18.00
N LEU A 136 -7.99 9.98 -19.27
CA LEU A 136 -7.73 10.93 -20.37
C LEU A 136 -8.86 11.95 -20.58
N PHE A 137 -10.07 11.63 -20.11
CA PHE A 137 -11.26 12.47 -20.26
C PHE A 137 -11.87 12.77 -18.89
N PRO A 138 -11.20 13.60 -18.07
CA PRO A 138 -11.66 13.94 -16.72
C PRO A 138 -12.95 14.76 -16.71
N GLU A 139 -13.38 15.26 -17.88
CA GLU A 139 -14.70 15.86 -18.06
C GLU A 139 -15.83 14.85 -17.77
N ILE A 140 -15.59 13.56 -18.01
CA ILE A 140 -16.61 12.50 -17.87
C ILE A 140 -16.50 11.80 -16.52
N ILE A 141 -15.30 11.39 -16.11
CA ILE A 141 -15.07 10.70 -14.83
C ILE A 141 -14.00 11.42 -13.99
N ALA A 142 -14.17 11.41 -12.67
CA ALA A 142 -13.29 12.08 -11.73
C ALA A 142 -11.93 11.38 -11.62
N MET A 143 -10.86 12.17 -11.60
CA MET A 143 -9.50 11.67 -11.38
C MET A 143 -9.38 11.01 -10.00
N ASN A 144 -8.52 9.99 -9.87
CA ASN A 144 -8.26 9.26 -8.62
C ASN A 144 -9.50 8.62 -7.96
N THR A 145 -10.59 8.41 -8.71
CA THR A 145 -11.80 7.76 -8.17
C THR A 145 -11.99 6.31 -8.62
N VAL A 146 -11.15 5.85 -9.56
CA VAL A 146 -11.17 4.49 -10.11
C VAL A 146 -10.74 3.50 -9.04
N GLU A 147 -11.64 2.60 -8.66
CA GLU A 147 -11.41 1.57 -7.65
C GLU A 147 -11.75 0.18 -8.21
N TRP A 148 -10.98 -0.81 -7.78
CA TRP A 148 -11.19 -2.21 -8.14
C TRP A 148 -12.24 -2.83 -7.21
N VAL A 149 -13.25 -3.47 -7.78
CA VAL A 149 -14.34 -4.13 -7.05
C VAL A 149 -14.35 -5.61 -7.42
N ASP A 150 -14.12 -6.47 -6.42
CA ASP A 150 -14.19 -7.94 -6.54
C ASP A 150 -15.66 -8.42 -6.52
N ALA A 151 -16.41 -8.04 -7.54
CA ALA A 151 -17.81 -8.42 -7.71
C ALA A 151 -18.17 -8.53 -9.19
N SER A 152 -19.09 -9.45 -9.50
CA SER A 152 -19.66 -9.62 -10.84
C SER A 152 -21.04 -8.99 -11.01
N GLU A 153 -21.60 -8.41 -9.94
CA GLU A 153 -22.96 -7.87 -9.91
C GLU A 153 -22.95 -6.35 -10.06
N VAL A 154 -23.80 -5.84 -10.95
CA VAL A 154 -23.97 -4.42 -11.26
C VAL A 154 -25.44 -4.05 -11.29
N ARG A 155 -25.74 -2.78 -11.08
CA ARG A 155 -27.09 -2.22 -11.16
C ARG A 155 -27.25 -1.38 -12.42
N VAL A 156 -28.35 -1.58 -13.13
CA VAL A 156 -28.73 -0.72 -14.26
C VAL A 156 -29.20 0.63 -13.72
N SER A 157 -28.47 1.70 -14.02
CA SER A 157 -28.63 3.03 -13.41
C SER A 157 -28.67 4.15 -14.45
N ILE A 158 -29.29 3.86 -15.60
CA ILE A 158 -29.39 4.77 -16.76
C ILE A 158 -29.84 6.16 -16.29
N ASP A 159 -28.96 7.15 -16.49
CA ASP A 159 -29.28 8.54 -16.18
C ASP A 159 -30.47 9.00 -17.05
N PRO A 160 -31.57 9.47 -16.44
CA PRO A 160 -32.81 9.77 -17.15
C PRO A 160 -32.70 10.94 -18.16
N LEU A 161 -31.60 11.70 -18.14
CA LEU A 161 -31.35 12.82 -19.06
C LEU A 161 -30.63 12.38 -20.35
N LEU A 162 -30.32 11.10 -20.52
CA LEU A 162 -29.65 10.59 -21.72
C LEU A 162 -30.69 10.21 -22.81
N ALA A 163 -31.39 11.20 -23.36
CA ALA A 163 -32.52 11.03 -24.28
C ALA A 163 -32.22 10.21 -25.55
N ASP A 164 -30.97 10.25 -26.04
CA ASP A 164 -30.55 9.61 -27.28
C ASP A 164 -29.99 8.18 -27.08
N PHE A 165 -29.82 7.75 -25.82
CA PHE A 165 -29.40 6.39 -25.48
C PHE A 165 -30.64 5.56 -25.16
N GLN A 166 -31.44 5.31 -26.20
CA GLN A 166 -32.44 4.27 -26.09
C GLN A 166 -31.74 2.91 -26.22
N TYR A 167 -32.23 1.92 -25.47
CA TYR A 167 -31.94 0.48 -25.57
C TYR A 167 -30.92 -0.10 -24.57
N LEU A 168 -31.44 -0.44 -23.38
CA LEU A 168 -31.20 -1.75 -22.73
C LEU A 168 -32.57 -2.41 -22.49
N PRO A 169 -33.34 -2.75 -23.56
CA PRO A 169 -34.76 -3.10 -23.43
C PRO A 169 -34.99 -4.37 -22.60
N SER A 170 -33.96 -5.21 -22.50
CA SER A 170 -33.95 -6.46 -21.74
C SER A 170 -33.78 -6.26 -20.23
N TYR A 171 -33.52 -5.03 -19.78
CA TYR A 171 -33.23 -4.72 -18.37
C TYR A 171 -34.08 -3.56 -17.85
N GLY A 172 -34.66 -3.74 -16.66
CA GLY A 172 -35.34 -2.67 -15.93
C GLY A 172 -34.36 -1.68 -15.30
N ILE A 173 -34.77 -0.43 -15.16
CA ILE A 173 -34.05 0.55 -14.33
C ILE A 173 -34.00 0.02 -12.89
N ASP A 174 -32.86 0.18 -12.23
CA ASP A 174 -32.53 -0.37 -10.91
C ASP A 174 -32.46 -1.90 -10.81
N GLN A 175 -32.60 -2.62 -11.93
CA GLN A 175 -32.38 -4.06 -11.97
C GLN A 175 -30.91 -4.38 -11.69
N THR A 176 -30.68 -5.33 -10.77
CA THR A 176 -29.38 -5.96 -10.59
C THR A 176 -29.19 -7.07 -11.63
N THR A 177 -28.01 -7.10 -12.25
CA THR A 177 -27.61 -8.14 -13.21
C THR A 177 -26.14 -8.53 -12.99
N LYS A 178 -25.69 -9.61 -13.63
CA LYS A 178 -24.30 -10.08 -13.60
C LYS A 178 -23.61 -9.82 -14.94
N HIS A 179 -22.40 -9.25 -14.88
CA HIS A 179 -21.48 -9.20 -16.01
C HIS A 179 -20.60 -10.46 -16.06
N MET A 180 -19.90 -10.67 -17.18
CA MET A 180 -19.22 -11.94 -17.48
C MET A 180 -18.05 -12.27 -16.55
N TYR A 181 -17.35 -11.25 -16.05
CA TYR A 181 -16.14 -11.42 -15.25
C TYR A 181 -16.33 -11.28 -13.74
N ASN A 182 -15.32 -11.69 -12.96
CA ASN A 182 -15.37 -11.70 -11.49
C ASN A 182 -15.26 -10.31 -10.86
N ASP A 183 -14.64 -9.37 -11.55
CA ASP A 183 -14.37 -8.02 -11.05
C ASP A 183 -14.74 -6.96 -12.09
N HIS A 184 -14.86 -5.72 -11.61
CA HIS A 184 -15.00 -4.54 -12.43
C HIS A 184 -14.32 -3.34 -11.77
N PHE A 185 -14.13 -2.26 -12.54
CA PHE A 185 -13.74 -0.96 -12.01
C PHE A 185 -14.96 -0.07 -11.81
N ALA A 186 -15.02 0.61 -10.65
CA ALA A 186 -16.02 1.62 -10.35
C ALA A 186 -15.35 3.00 -10.20
N PHE A 187 -16.03 4.07 -10.59
CA PHE A 187 -15.49 5.44 -10.60
C PHE A 187 -16.59 6.49 -10.47
N SER A 188 -16.22 7.68 -10.00
CA SER A 188 -17.18 8.78 -9.85
C SER A 188 -17.37 9.48 -11.19
N CYS A 189 -18.60 9.45 -11.73
CA CYS A 189 -18.95 10.25 -12.91
C CYS A 189 -19.19 11.72 -12.51
N ILE A 190 -18.68 12.67 -13.30
CA ILE A 190 -18.82 14.12 -13.05
C ILE A 190 -19.84 14.74 -14.01
N LYS A 191 -19.44 15.02 -15.27
CA LYS A 191 -20.34 15.61 -16.30
C LYS A 191 -20.86 14.56 -17.29
N GLY A 192 -20.42 13.32 -17.13
CA GLY A 192 -20.95 12.20 -17.89
C GLY A 192 -22.31 11.72 -17.38
N LYS A 193 -22.76 10.61 -17.94
CA LYS A 193 -24.02 9.95 -17.67
C LYS A 193 -23.74 8.50 -17.31
N THR A 194 -24.27 8.04 -16.19
CA THR A 194 -24.09 6.67 -15.71
C THR A 194 -25.06 5.74 -16.43
N LEU A 195 -24.56 4.61 -16.92
CA LEU A 195 -25.39 3.53 -17.48
C LEU A 195 -25.52 2.38 -16.48
N LEU A 196 -24.40 1.97 -15.87
CA LEU A 196 -24.34 0.93 -14.84
C LEU A 196 -23.63 1.47 -13.59
N SER A 197 -24.06 1.06 -12.41
CA SER A 197 -23.42 1.38 -11.13
C SER A 197 -23.06 0.14 -10.32
N ASP A 198 -22.06 0.26 -9.45
CA ASP A 198 -21.74 -0.77 -8.47
C ASP A 198 -22.80 -0.76 -7.35
N ILE A 199 -23.15 -1.95 -6.88
CA ILE A 199 -24.23 -2.12 -5.91
C ILE A 199 -23.83 -1.55 -4.54
N LYS A 200 -22.55 -1.68 -4.14
CA LYS A 200 -22.08 -1.29 -2.81
C LYS A 200 -21.63 0.16 -2.76
N THR A 201 -20.75 0.57 -3.67
CA THR A 201 -20.11 1.89 -3.68
C THR A 201 -21.00 2.94 -4.32
N LYS A 202 -22.02 2.53 -5.08
CA LYS A 202 -22.93 3.39 -5.87
C LYS A 202 -22.23 4.22 -6.94
N LYS A 203 -20.93 4.00 -7.16
CA LYS A 203 -20.15 4.64 -8.22
C LYS A 203 -20.51 4.04 -9.58
N SER A 204 -20.20 4.78 -10.64
CA SER A 204 -20.44 4.35 -12.02
C SER A 204 -19.47 3.22 -12.37
N VAL A 205 -19.99 2.16 -12.99
CA VAL A 205 -19.20 1.11 -13.65
C VAL A 205 -19.12 1.38 -15.14
N VAL A 206 -20.20 1.91 -15.73
CA VAL A 206 -20.21 2.39 -17.12
C VAL A 206 -20.68 3.83 -17.14
N ALA A 207 -19.86 4.73 -17.67
CA ALA A 207 -20.22 6.13 -17.88
C ALA A 207 -19.93 6.59 -19.30
N VAL A 208 -20.80 7.45 -19.82
CA VAL A 208 -20.70 8.01 -21.18
C VAL A 208 -20.76 9.52 -21.14
N GLY A 209 -20.22 10.20 -22.15
CA GLY A 209 -20.45 11.63 -22.33
C GLY A 209 -19.74 12.21 -23.54
N GLU A 210 -19.90 13.51 -23.74
CA GLU A 210 -19.34 14.24 -24.89
C GLU A 210 -18.15 15.10 -24.46
N VAL A 211 -17.08 15.09 -25.26
CA VAL A 211 -15.91 15.96 -25.07
C VAL A 211 -15.58 16.63 -26.39
N GLY A 212 -15.67 17.96 -26.42
CA GLY A 212 -15.50 18.73 -27.65
C GLY A 212 -16.54 18.33 -28.69
N LYS A 213 -16.09 17.69 -29.78
CA LYS A 213 -16.95 17.25 -30.88
C LYS A 213 -17.21 15.74 -30.90
N GLY A 214 -16.56 14.98 -30.01
CA GLY A 214 -16.60 13.52 -29.97
C GLY A 214 -17.29 12.96 -28.73
N ARG A 215 -17.43 11.63 -28.69
CA ARG A 215 -18.05 10.88 -27.57
C ARG A 215 -17.03 9.99 -26.88
N VAL A 216 -17.18 9.84 -25.57
CA VAL A 216 -16.29 9.04 -24.72
C VAL A 216 -17.13 8.09 -23.88
N VAL A 217 -16.68 6.84 -23.80
CA VAL A 217 -17.26 5.78 -22.97
C VAL A 217 -16.17 5.21 -22.08
N PHE A 218 -16.44 5.15 -20.78
CA PHE A 218 -15.67 4.38 -19.81
C PHE A 218 -16.50 3.18 -19.39
N ASP A 219 -16.01 1.99 -19.74
CA ASP A 219 -16.61 0.70 -19.38
C ASP A 219 -15.66 -0.03 -18.42
N GLY A 220 -15.98 -0.02 -17.13
CA GLY A 220 -15.21 -0.68 -16.08
C GLY A 220 -15.29 -2.21 -16.11
N MET A 221 -16.12 -2.80 -16.97
CA MET A 221 -16.27 -4.25 -17.09
C MET A 221 -15.22 -4.85 -18.03
N TRP A 222 -15.05 -6.18 -17.95
CA TRP A 222 -14.18 -6.93 -18.86
C TRP A 222 -14.97 -7.97 -19.65
N GLY A 223 -14.77 -7.95 -20.96
CA GLY A 223 -15.33 -8.91 -21.90
C GLY A 223 -14.72 -10.31 -21.88
N GLY A 224 -14.34 -10.83 -20.71
CA GLY A 224 -13.73 -12.15 -20.53
C GLY A 224 -14.47 -13.00 -19.50
N LYS A 225 -14.12 -14.30 -19.43
CA LYS A 225 -14.68 -15.23 -18.44
C LYS A 225 -13.70 -15.39 -17.27
N PRO A 226 -14.17 -15.79 -16.07
CA PRO A 226 -13.33 -16.03 -14.89
C PRO A 226 -12.14 -16.96 -15.16
N LYS A 227 -12.27 -17.85 -16.15
CA LYS A 227 -11.22 -18.72 -16.66
C LYS A 227 -11.17 -18.61 -18.20
N GLY A 228 -10.05 -18.13 -18.73
CA GLY A 228 -9.78 -18.07 -20.17
C GLY A 228 -10.37 -16.84 -20.88
N LEU A 229 -10.17 -16.80 -22.20
CA LEU A 229 -10.71 -15.76 -23.07
C LEU A 229 -12.12 -16.16 -23.53
N ALA A 230 -13.04 -15.20 -23.52
CA ALA A 230 -14.34 -15.41 -24.16
C ALA A 230 -14.18 -15.42 -25.68
N SER A 231 -14.99 -16.22 -26.39
CA SER A 231 -15.08 -16.15 -27.85
C SER A 231 -15.93 -14.97 -28.33
N GLN A 232 -16.90 -14.56 -27.51
CA GLN A 232 -17.80 -13.42 -27.72
C GLN A 232 -18.30 -12.91 -26.36
N LEU A 233 -18.83 -11.69 -26.34
CA LEU A 233 -19.52 -11.13 -25.17
C LEU A 233 -20.92 -11.72 -25.03
N GLU A 234 -21.42 -11.79 -23.81
CA GLU A 234 -22.71 -12.38 -23.46
C GLU A 234 -23.43 -11.46 -22.45
N GLY A 235 -24.76 -11.57 -22.38
CA GLY A 235 -25.56 -10.82 -21.40
C GLY A 235 -25.35 -9.31 -21.44
N ILE A 236 -25.18 -8.69 -20.27
CA ILE A 236 -25.08 -7.24 -20.13
C ILE A 236 -23.81 -6.68 -20.80
N ASP A 237 -22.71 -7.44 -20.85
CA ASP A 237 -21.47 -7.02 -21.52
C ASP A 237 -21.68 -6.88 -23.04
N LYS A 238 -22.41 -7.82 -23.65
CA LYS A 238 -22.77 -7.76 -25.09
C LYS A 238 -23.64 -6.55 -25.37
N ASP A 239 -24.68 -6.35 -24.57
CA ASP A 239 -25.65 -5.29 -24.78
C ASP A 239 -25.02 -3.90 -24.56
N ILE A 240 -24.22 -3.72 -23.50
CA ILE A 240 -23.48 -2.46 -23.28
C ILE A 240 -22.51 -2.19 -24.42
N MET A 241 -21.72 -3.17 -24.86
CA MET A 241 -20.76 -2.97 -25.95
C MET A 241 -21.44 -2.56 -27.25
N ILE A 242 -22.49 -3.27 -27.67
CA ILE A 242 -23.21 -2.97 -28.92
C ILE A 242 -23.87 -1.58 -28.84
N ASN A 243 -24.55 -1.28 -27.73
CA ASN A 243 -25.33 -0.04 -27.61
C ASN A 243 -24.44 1.18 -27.44
N THR A 244 -23.31 1.07 -26.73
CA THR A 244 -22.33 2.16 -26.63
C THR A 244 -21.63 2.42 -27.96
N VAL A 245 -21.31 1.38 -28.74
CA VAL A 245 -20.78 1.56 -30.10
C VAL A 245 -21.80 2.24 -31.01
N LYS A 246 -23.06 1.82 -31.00
CA LYS A 246 -24.14 2.48 -31.77
C LYS A 246 -24.32 3.94 -31.35
N TRP A 247 -24.28 4.23 -30.06
CA TRP A 247 -24.36 5.60 -29.54
C TRP A 247 -23.15 6.44 -30.00
N CYS A 248 -21.95 5.88 -29.98
CA CYS A 248 -20.77 6.55 -30.53
C CYS A 248 -20.90 6.83 -32.05
N LEU A 249 -21.41 5.86 -32.82
CA LEU A 249 -21.63 6.00 -34.27
C LEU A 249 -22.73 7.01 -34.62
N ALA A 250 -23.74 7.17 -33.76
CA ALA A 250 -24.79 8.17 -33.91
C ALA A 250 -24.35 9.59 -33.54
N GLY A 251 -23.12 9.77 -33.03
CA GLY A 251 -22.53 11.08 -32.77
C GLY A 251 -22.18 11.83 -34.07
N LYS A 252 -21.51 12.98 -33.93
CA LYS A 252 -21.09 13.80 -35.09
C LYS A 252 -20.12 13.07 -36.03
N GLY A 253 -19.42 12.06 -35.54
CA GLY A 253 -18.42 11.30 -36.28
C GLY A 253 -17.17 12.12 -36.61
N LEU A 254 -16.26 11.52 -37.37
CA LEU A 254 -15.03 12.19 -37.81
C LEU A 254 -15.32 13.37 -38.74
N LEU A 255 -14.91 14.56 -38.32
CA LEU A 255 -15.03 15.82 -39.06
C LEU A 255 -13.76 16.18 -39.84
N VAL A 256 -12.66 15.48 -39.55
CA VAL A 256 -11.35 15.66 -40.20
C VAL A 256 -10.81 14.28 -40.55
N SER A 257 -10.28 14.13 -41.77
CA SER A 257 -9.72 12.85 -42.26
C SER A 257 -8.20 12.90 -42.51
N ASP A 258 -7.57 14.06 -42.32
CA ASP A 258 -6.15 14.30 -42.59
C ASP A 258 -5.45 14.86 -41.35
N ALA A 259 -4.55 14.06 -40.77
CA ALA A 259 -3.83 14.39 -39.55
C ALA A 259 -2.94 15.63 -39.69
N SER A 260 -2.47 15.95 -40.90
CA SER A 260 -1.62 17.12 -41.15
C SER A 260 -2.35 18.46 -40.95
N LYS A 261 -3.69 18.43 -40.99
CA LYS A 261 -4.54 19.61 -40.78
C LYS A 261 -4.94 19.82 -39.32
N VAL A 262 -4.52 18.93 -38.43
CA VAL A 262 -4.86 18.98 -36.99
C VAL A 262 -3.63 19.43 -36.21
N THR A 263 -3.74 20.58 -35.56
CA THR A 263 -2.72 21.01 -34.60
C THR A 263 -2.92 20.25 -33.29
N VAL A 264 -2.18 19.15 -33.12
CA VAL A 264 -2.20 18.36 -31.88
C VAL A 264 -1.56 19.18 -30.77
N LYS A 265 -2.38 19.63 -29.82
CA LYS A 265 -1.94 20.33 -28.61
C LYS A 265 -1.47 19.31 -27.58
N GLU A 266 -0.43 19.66 -26.84
CA GLU A 266 -0.03 18.90 -25.66
C GLU A 266 -1.18 18.86 -24.66
N TRP A 267 -1.65 17.66 -24.34
CA TRP A 267 -2.70 17.48 -23.35
C TRP A 267 -2.10 17.58 -21.96
N ARG A 268 -2.55 18.58 -21.22
CA ARG A 268 -2.22 18.78 -19.82
C ARG A 268 -3.51 18.66 -19.02
N PRO A 269 -3.74 17.56 -18.27
CA PRO A 269 -4.98 17.41 -17.51
C PRO A 269 -5.15 18.56 -16.53
N ASP A 270 -6.28 19.25 -16.63
CA ASP A 270 -6.70 20.14 -15.56
C ASP A 270 -7.28 19.29 -14.42
N VAL A 271 -6.39 18.81 -13.55
CA VAL A 271 -6.69 18.11 -12.27
C VAL A 271 -7.67 18.86 -11.37
N THR A 272 -7.94 20.13 -11.66
CA THR A 272 -8.85 20.97 -10.90
C THR A 272 -10.28 21.00 -11.49
N GLY A 273 -10.51 20.26 -12.59
CA GLY A 273 -11.85 20.05 -13.16
C GLY A 273 -12.37 21.21 -14.03
N GLY A 274 -11.48 22.02 -14.63
CA GLY A 274 -11.86 23.21 -15.41
C GLY A 274 -12.16 24.44 -14.56
N SER A 275 -12.18 24.31 -13.23
CA SER A 275 -12.15 25.42 -12.29
C SER A 275 -10.78 25.43 -11.62
N LYS A 276 -9.95 26.45 -11.84
CA LYS A 276 -8.71 26.66 -11.06
C LYS A 276 -8.95 26.23 -9.61
N SER A 277 -8.15 25.29 -9.10
CA SER A 277 -8.32 24.83 -7.72
C SER A 277 -8.46 26.03 -6.81
N GLN A 278 -9.48 25.99 -5.95
CA GLN A 278 -9.62 27.00 -4.91
C GLN A 278 -8.51 26.87 -3.87
N ASN A 279 -7.92 25.67 -3.75
CA ASN A 279 -6.85 25.38 -2.81
C ASN A 279 -5.54 26.03 -3.27
N LYS A 280 -4.85 26.67 -2.33
CA LYS A 280 -3.54 27.30 -2.57
C LYS A 280 -2.36 26.37 -2.24
N VAL A 281 -2.66 25.21 -1.67
CA VAL A 281 -1.70 24.23 -1.21
C VAL A 281 -1.83 22.95 -2.04
N ALA A 282 -0.70 22.41 -2.49
CA ALA A 282 -0.63 21.08 -3.07
C ALA A 282 0.26 20.19 -2.22
N VAL A 283 -0.20 18.97 -1.96
CA VAL A 283 0.57 17.92 -1.29
C VAL A 283 1.08 16.96 -2.34
N ILE A 284 2.41 16.85 -2.45
CA ILE A 284 3.10 15.93 -3.35
C ILE A 284 3.53 14.71 -2.56
N TYR A 285 3.15 13.51 -3.03
CA TYR A 285 3.51 12.24 -2.41
C TYR A 285 4.00 11.24 -3.47
N GLY A 286 4.88 10.31 -3.10
CA GLY A 286 5.24 9.23 -3.99
C GLY A 286 4.59 7.88 -3.65
N GLU A 287 4.65 6.96 -4.62
CA GLU A 287 3.85 5.72 -4.66
C GLU A 287 4.65 4.44 -4.36
N SER A 288 5.93 4.55 -4.03
CA SER A 288 6.83 3.39 -3.97
C SER A 288 6.63 2.50 -2.74
N TYR A 289 5.95 3.02 -1.71
CA TYR A 289 5.75 2.32 -0.45
C TYR A 289 4.26 2.23 -0.08
N GLU A 290 3.82 1.02 0.30
CA GLU A 290 2.43 0.78 0.71
C GLU A 290 2.10 1.58 1.99
N GLY A 291 1.17 2.54 1.91
CA GLY A 291 0.74 3.37 3.04
C GLY A 291 1.36 4.78 3.11
N SER A 292 2.27 5.17 2.22
CA SER A 292 2.91 6.50 2.25
C SER A 292 1.95 7.64 1.90
N ALA A 293 1.08 7.41 0.91
CA ALA A 293 0.09 8.36 0.45
C ALA A 293 -0.96 8.62 1.54
N GLU A 294 -1.50 7.54 2.10
CA GLU A 294 -2.49 7.60 3.18
C GLU A 294 -1.92 8.33 4.41
N LEU A 295 -0.64 8.14 4.71
CA LEU A 295 0.03 8.80 5.84
C LEU A 295 0.17 10.31 5.61
N ALA A 296 0.62 10.70 4.41
CA ALA A 296 0.73 12.11 4.04
C ALA A 296 -0.65 12.77 4.12
N GLN A 297 -1.68 12.11 3.57
CA GLN A 297 -3.05 12.58 3.60
C GLN A 297 -3.58 12.76 5.02
N GLU A 298 -3.37 11.77 5.90
CA GLU A 298 -3.77 11.84 7.31
C GLU A 298 -3.13 13.03 8.03
N LYS A 299 -1.80 13.21 7.89
CA LYS A 299 -1.06 14.30 8.56
C LYS A 299 -1.50 15.68 8.12
N ILE A 300 -1.67 15.90 6.81
CA ILE A 300 -2.08 17.21 6.31
C ILE A 300 -3.53 17.52 6.67
N THR A 301 -4.41 16.51 6.62
CA THR A 301 -5.80 16.66 7.07
C THR A 301 -5.86 16.98 8.56
N ALA A 302 -5.06 16.31 9.40
CA ALA A 302 -5.00 16.58 10.84
C ALA A 302 -4.47 17.99 11.18
N SER A 303 -3.70 18.60 10.27
CA SER A 303 -3.19 19.97 10.37
C SER A 303 -4.20 21.05 9.97
N GLY A 304 -5.41 20.68 9.51
CA GLY A 304 -6.49 21.61 9.16
C GLY A 304 -6.29 22.36 7.84
N ILE A 305 -5.35 21.94 7.01
CA ILE A 305 -5.04 22.61 5.74
C ILE A 305 -5.99 22.09 4.66
N ASP A 306 -6.52 22.97 3.82
CA ASP A 306 -7.22 22.61 2.58
C ASP A 306 -6.17 22.46 1.45
N TYR A 307 -6.17 21.32 0.75
CA TYR A 307 -5.12 20.98 -0.21
C TYR A 307 -5.63 20.14 -1.39
N ASP A 308 -4.88 20.21 -2.48
CA ASP A 308 -4.95 19.20 -3.55
C ASP A 308 -3.91 18.12 -3.31
N PHE A 309 -4.32 16.85 -3.43
CA PHE A 309 -3.45 15.69 -3.20
C PHE A 309 -2.96 15.12 -4.53
N LEU A 310 -1.68 15.34 -4.83
CA LEU A 310 -1.10 15.08 -6.16
C LEU A 310 0.03 14.04 -6.08
N PRO A 311 -0.03 12.95 -6.88
CA PRO A 311 1.06 11.98 -6.91
C PRO A 311 2.30 12.60 -7.57
N MET A 312 3.49 12.14 -7.19
CA MET A 312 4.76 12.73 -7.66
C MET A 312 4.94 12.64 -9.18
N HIS A 313 4.38 11.61 -9.83
CA HIS A 313 4.41 11.51 -11.30
C HIS A 313 3.60 12.63 -11.99
N PHE A 314 2.69 13.30 -11.27
CA PHE A 314 2.00 14.49 -11.76
C PHE A 314 2.98 15.60 -12.15
N LEU A 315 4.08 15.72 -11.41
CA LEU A 315 5.14 16.67 -11.73
C LEU A 315 5.81 16.32 -13.07
N ALA A 316 5.88 15.06 -13.49
CA ALA A 316 6.46 14.71 -14.78
C ALA A 316 5.65 15.24 -15.97
N ILE A 317 4.33 15.42 -15.82
CA ILE A 317 3.43 15.82 -16.92
C ILE A 317 2.92 17.26 -16.83
N ARG A 318 3.21 17.98 -15.73
CA ARG A 318 2.82 19.40 -15.56
C ARG A 318 3.87 20.20 -14.79
N ASP A 319 4.17 21.40 -15.27
CA ASP A 319 4.95 22.37 -14.51
C ASP A 319 4.13 22.94 -13.36
N MET A 320 4.74 23.00 -12.17
CA MET A 320 4.13 23.68 -11.04
C MET A 320 4.42 25.17 -11.13
N LYS A 321 3.37 25.96 -11.31
CA LYS A 321 3.45 27.43 -11.31
C LYS A 321 2.96 27.97 -9.99
N GLN A 322 3.59 29.05 -9.53
CA GLN A 322 3.12 29.79 -8.34
C GLN A 322 1.68 30.32 -8.51
N SER A 323 1.25 30.56 -9.75
CA SER A 323 -0.12 30.94 -10.09
C SER A 323 -1.16 29.87 -9.74
N ASP A 324 -0.73 28.61 -9.70
CA ASP A 324 -1.59 27.45 -9.49
C ASP A 324 -1.58 27.05 -8.02
N TYR A 325 -0.39 26.95 -7.43
CA TYR A 325 -0.20 26.65 -6.00
C TYR A 325 0.83 27.59 -5.40
N LYS A 326 0.55 28.15 -4.22
CA LYS A 326 1.48 29.05 -3.51
C LYS A 326 2.38 28.31 -2.52
N LEU A 327 1.94 27.15 -2.05
CA LEU A 327 2.66 26.28 -1.12
C LEU A 327 2.65 24.83 -1.60
N LEU A 328 3.81 24.19 -1.63
CA LEU A 328 3.94 22.75 -1.81
C LEU A 328 4.29 22.08 -0.48
N ILE A 329 3.64 20.98 -0.16
CA ILE A 329 4.04 20.09 0.94
C ILE A 329 4.48 18.76 0.32
N VAL A 330 5.76 18.44 0.43
CA VAL A 330 6.37 17.34 -0.33
C VAL A 330 6.82 16.23 0.60
N PHE A 331 6.27 15.03 0.43
CA PHE A 331 6.67 13.81 1.13
C PHE A 331 7.48 12.92 0.18
N LEU A 332 8.76 12.71 0.49
CA LEU A 332 9.68 11.94 -0.35
C LEU A 332 10.14 10.67 0.38
N GLN A 333 10.00 9.50 -0.25
CA GLN A 333 10.60 8.24 0.23
C GLN A 333 11.92 7.91 -0.50
N ALA A 334 12.73 7.03 0.09
CA ALA A 334 14.08 6.73 -0.40
C ALA A 334 14.12 6.03 -1.79
N GLY A 335 13.07 5.29 -2.17
CA GLY A 335 12.98 4.62 -3.49
C GLY A 335 12.49 5.55 -4.61
N GLU A 336 11.56 6.45 -4.28
CA GLU A 336 10.98 7.46 -5.18
C GLU A 336 12.01 8.44 -5.75
N MET A 337 13.05 8.69 -4.96
CA MET A 337 14.14 9.60 -5.31
C MET A 337 15.00 9.11 -6.49
N GLN A 338 14.98 7.81 -6.82
CA GLN A 338 15.70 7.24 -7.96
C GLN A 338 14.94 7.36 -9.29
N GLU A 339 13.60 7.45 -9.23
CA GLU A 339 12.74 7.23 -10.41
C GLU A 339 12.21 8.52 -11.08
N SER A 340 12.45 9.72 -10.53
CA SER A 340 11.91 10.98 -11.11
C SER A 340 12.82 12.22 -11.05
N ALA A 341 14.02 12.15 -11.61
CA ALA A 341 14.92 13.33 -11.70
C ALA A 341 14.25 14.59 -12.28
N GLU A 342 13.28 14.42 -13.18
CA GLU A 342 12.47 15.50 -13.75
C GLU A 342 11.54 16.19 -12.74
N ALA A 343 10.88 15.43 -11.87
CA ALA A 343 9.99 15.96 -10.83
C ALA A 343 10.76 16.89 -9.87
N PHE A 344 11.99 16.51 -9.50
CA PHE A 344 12.87 17.33 -8.68
C PHE A 344 13.28 18.64 -9.35
N ASN A 345 13.62 18.59 -10.64
CA ASN A 345 13.93 19.80 -11.39
C ASN A 345 12.74 20.76 -11.42
N LYS A 346 11.52 20.24 -11.49
CA LYS A 346 10.28 21.05 -11.44
C LYS A 346 9.99 21.62 -10.06
N ILE A 347 10.23 20.87 -8.97
CA ILE A 347 10.19 21.43 -7.61
C ILE A 347 11.22 22.55 -7.48
N LYS A 348 12.47 22.32 -7.90
CA LYS A 348 13.52 23.34 -7.88
C LYS A 348 13.12 24.58 -8.66
N SER A 349 12.63 24.42 -9.89
CA SER A 349 12.18 25.54 -10.73
C SER A 349 11.03 26.31 -10.09
N TYR A 350 10.07 25.62 -9.46
CA TYR A 350 8.98 26.25 -8.72
C TYR A 350 9.48 27.11 -7.54
N LEU A 351 10.47 26.63 -6.78
CA LEU A 351 11.07 27.37 -5.68
C LEU A 351 11.89 28.58 -6.17
N GLU A 352 12.62 28.43 -7.28
CA GLU A 352 13.36 29.52 -7.93
C GLU A 352 12.44 30.63 -8.45
N GLN A 353 11.20 30.29 -8.82
CA GLN A 353 10.15 31.24 -9.19
C GLN A 353 9.48 31.93 -7.98
N GLY A 354 9.95 31.66 -6.75
CA GLY A 354 9.42 32.27 -5.52
C GLY A 354 8.31 31.47 -4.84
N GLY A 355 8.02 30.26 -5.33
CA GLY A 355 7.11 29.32 -4.66
C GLY A 355 7.60 28.92 -3.27
N LYS A 356 6.67 28.62 -2.35
CA LYS A 356 6.99 28.17 -0.99
C LYS A 356 6.85 26.67 -0.85
N ALA A 357 7.64 26.05 0.04
CA ALA A 357 7.50 24.63 0.33
C ALA A 357 7.83 24.20 1.77
N ILE A 358 7.16 23.13 2.20
CA ILE A 358 7.54 22.28 3.34
C ILE A 358 7.95 20.92 2.76
N ILE A 359 9.21 20.52 2.90
CA ILE A 359 9.74 19.31 2.27
C ILE A 359 10.23 18.34 3.33
N PHE A 360 9.69 17.13 3.34
CA PHE A 360 10.14 16.01 4.15
C PHE A 360 11.13 15.16 3.34
N LEU A 361 12.40 15.19 3.76
CA LEU A 361 13.49 14.43 3.15
C LEU A 361 13.45 12.97 3.65
N PRO A 362 13.81 11.97 2.82
CA PRO A 362 13.74 10.58 3.20
C PRO A 362 14.82 10.17 4.20
N HIS A 363 14.58 9.01 4.81
CA HIS A 363 15.40 8.39 5.85
C HIS A 363 16.81 7.96 5.42
N TYR A 364 17.08 7.82 4.11
CA TYR A 364 18.31 7.20 3.60
C TYR A 364 18.87 7.85 2.34
N ASP A 365 20.19 8.07 2.37
CA ASP A 365 21.09 8.22 1.22
C ASP A 365 20.72 9.35 0.25
N LEU A 366 20.59 10.59 0.76
CA LEU A 366 20.33 11.78 -0.06
C LEU A 366 21.31 11.96 -1.23
N LYS A 367 22.52 11.41 -1.12
CA LYS A 367 23.56 11.42 -2.17
C LYS A 367 23.20 10.57 -3.40
N LYS A 368 22.47 9.47 -3.25
CA LYS A 368 22.11 8.57 -4.38
C LYS A 368 20.83 8.98 -5.12
N ASN A 369 20.18 10.05 -4.67
CA ASN A 369 18.73 10.13 -4.71
C ASN A 369 18.20 11.52 -5.16
N ASN A 370 19.00 12.34 -5.86
CA ASN A 370 18.68 13.73 -6.23
C ASN A 370 18.37 14.69 -5.06
N GLY A 371 18.22 14.21 -3.82
CA GLY A 371 17.95 15.01 -2.62
C GLY A 371 19.07 16.00 -2.30
N GLU A 372 20.31 15.70 -2.69
CA GLU A 372 21.45 16.63 -2.59
C GLU A 372 21.21 17.94 -3.36
N LYS A 373 20.48 17.92 -4.48
CA LYS A 373 20.14 19.14 -5.24
C LYS A 373 19.28 20.12 -4.46
N LEU A 374 18.43 19.64 -3.54
CA LEU A 374 17.63 20.50 -2.67
C LEU A 374 18.50 21.12 -1.56
N LEU A 375 19.50 20.39 -1.07
CA LEU A 375 20.47 20.90 -0.10
C LEU A 375 21.39 21.96 -0.72
N GLU A 376 21.79 21.79 -1.99
CA GLU A 376 22.58 22.78 -2.72
C GLU A 376 21.87 24.15 -2.80
N MET A 377 20.54 24.18 -2.91
CA MET A 377 19.76 25.43 -2.96
C MET A 377 19.94 26.28 -1.70
N ILE A 378 20.23 25.66 -0.55
CA ILE A 378 20.49 26.35 0.71
C ILE A 378 21.98 26.43 1.06
N GLY A 379 22.87 26.09 0.11
CA GLY A 379 24.31 26.04 0.33
C GLY A 379 24.74 24.96 1.34
N SER A 380 23.98 23.87 1.42
CA SER A 380 24.25 22.72 2.28
C SER A 380 24.58 21.48 1.44
N LYS A 381 25.06 20.42 2.09
CA LYS A 381 25.35 19.12 1.47
C LYS A 381 25.13 17.98 2.45
N ALA A 382 24.88 16.80 1.90
CA ALA A 382 24.88 15.56 2.68
C ALA A 382 26.32 15.21 3.10
N LEU A 383 26.55 14.96 4.38
CA LEU A 383 27.86 14.62 4.92
C LEU A 383 28.04 13.10 4.98
N SER A 384 27.36 12.45 5.91
CA SER A 384 27.39 11.01 6.15
C SER A 384 25.98 10.48 6.35
N ASN A 385 25.77 9.20 6.04
CA ASN A 385 24.55 8.52 6.44
C ASN A 385 24.81 7.92 7.83
N PHE A 386 24.03 8.34 8.81
CA PHE A 386 24.00 7.67 10.10
C PHE A 386 23.04 6.49 9.99
N ASN A 387 23.60 5.29 10.09
CA ASN A 387 22.87 4.05 10.27
C ASN A 387 23.55 3.33 11.43
N PRO A 388 22.96 3.34 12.64
CA PRO A 388 23.60 2.73 13.80
C PRO A 388 23.83 1.25 13.47
N ASN A 389 25.09 0.80 13.55
CA ASN A 389 25.39 -0.62 13.61
C ASN A 389 24.66 -1.20 14.83
N PRO A 390 24.12 -2.42 14.79
CA PRO A 390 23.59 -3.14 15.95
C PRO A 390 24.30 -2.94 17.30
N GLU A 391 25.63 -2.77 17.32
CA GLU A 391 26.46 -2.53 18.51
C GLU A 391 26.35 -1.09 19.07
N GLU A 392 25.92 -0.11 18.27
CA GLU A 392 25.80 1.32 18.62
C GLU A 392 24.38 1.71 19.05
N ALA A 393 23.62 0.78 19.64
CA ALA A 393 22.21 0.95 19.96
C ALA A 393 21.85 2.14 20.88
N SER A 394 22.84 2.73 21.57
CA SER A 394 22.67 3.95 22.37
C SER A 394 22.48 5.24 21.54
N ASN A 395 22.75 5.18 20.23
CA ASN A 395 22.68 6.32 19.32
C ASN A 395 21.35 6.47 18.57
N VAL A 396 20.33 5.69 18.92
CA VAL A 396 18.97 5.86 18.37
C VAL A 396 18.47 7.28 18.68
N LEU A 397 18.13 8.03 17.63
CA LEU A 397 17.57 9.37 17.77
C LEU A 397 16.12 9.25 18.24
N ARG A 398 15.76 10.09 19.22
CA ARG A 398 14.49 10.00 19.94
C ARG A 398 13.66 11.26 19.85
N LYS A 399 14.29 12.43 19.87
CA LYS A 399 13.57 13.70 20.01
C LYS A 399 14.15 14.78 19.12
N ILE A 400 13.30 15.71 18.73
CA ILE A 400 13.68 16.97 18.10
C ILE A 400 13.58 18.06 19.16
N VAL A 401 14.69 18.77 19.36
CA VAL A 401 14.77 19.93 20.24
C VAL A 401 14.86 21.19 19.38
N PHE A 402 13.88 22.08 19.53
CA PHE A 402 13.79 23.36 18.83
C PHE A 402 14.69 24.41 19.49
N LEU A 403 15.38 25.19 18.66
CA LEU A 403 16.22 26.31 19.08
C LEU A 403 15.43 27.63 19.12
N ASP A 404 14.48 27.80 18.19
CA ASP A 404 13.65 29.01 18.07
C ASP A 404 12.41 28.92 18.98
N PRO A 405 12.17 29.88 19.89
CA PRO A 405 10.97 29.94 20.74
C PRO A 405 9.65 30.20 20.02
N ASN A 406 9.65 30.83 18.84
CA ASN A 406 8.43 31.32 18.18
C ASN A 406 7.65 30.22 17.43
N HIS A 407 8.27 29.06 17.17
CA HIS A 407 7.69 27.97 16.37
C HIS A 407 7.63 26.63 17.13
N LYS A 408 7.62 26.67 18.48
CA LYS A 408 7.74 25.46 19.34
C LYS A 408 6.42 24.68 19.49
N PRO A 409 6.28 23.48 18.91
CA PRO A 409 5.75 22.38 19.71
C PRO A 409 6.73 22.10 20.87
N ALA A 410 6.26 21.54 21.98
CA ALA A 410 7.11 21.34 23.16
C ALA A 410 8.35 20.48 22.83
N GLU A 411 8.15 19.35 22.14
CA GLU A 411 9.16 18.46 21.56
C GLU A 411 8.48 17.63 20.44
N ILE A 412 9.18 17.24 19.37
CA ILE A 412 8.67 16.18 18.46
C ILE A 412 9.44 14.90 18.75
N GLU A 413 8.75 13.83 19.09
CA GLU A 413 9.38 12.56 19.47
C GLU A 413 9.23 11.55 18.34
N ASN A 414 10.33 10.93 17.90
CA ASN A 414 10.32 9.84 16.92
C ASN A 414 11.52 8.92 17.14
N THR A 415 11.36 7.61 16.92
CA THR A 415 12.47 6.65 17.00
C THR A 415 13.03 6.40 15.61
N LEU A 416 14.25 6.88 15.33
CA LEU A 416 14.86 6.78 14.01
C LEU A 416 16.07 5.84 13.97
N TYR A 417 16.08 4.98 12.94
CA TYR A 417 17.17 4.05 12.61
C TYR A 417 18.09 4.55 11.49
N GLY A 418 17.78 5.71 10.90
CA GLY A 418 18.54 6.23 9.78
C GLY A 418 18.32 7.72 9.66
N ILE A 419 19.40 8.48 9.48
CA ILE A 419 19.32 9.88 9.09
C ILE A 419 20.53 10.25 8.26
N THR A 420 20.36 11.17 7.33
CA THR A 420 21.52 11.77 6.65
C THR A 420 21.99 12.96 7.47
N ASP A 421 23.25 12.99 7.86
CA ASP A 421 23.86 14.19 8.43
C ASP A 421 23.99 15.27 7.34
N ILE A 422 23.63 16.49 7.69
CA ILE A 422 23.52 17.62 6.77
C ILE A 422 24.43 18.73 7.28
N SER A 423 25.26 19.29 6.39
CA SER A 423 26.11 20.40 6.77
C SER A 423 25.29 21.64 7.12
N LYS A 424 25.86 22.56 7.91
CA LYS A 424 25.21 23.86 8.13
C LYS A 424 24.90 24.53 6.78
N PRO A 425 23.70 25.10 6.61
CA PRO A 425 23.37 25.89 5.43
C PRO A 425 24.20 27.18 5.40
N GLN A 426 24.29 27.80 4.21
CA GLN A 426 24.80 29.17 4.08
C GLN A 426 23.87 30.12 4.85
N ALA A 427 24.46 31.01 5.65
CA ALA A 427 23.74 31.80 6.65
C ALA A 427 22.61 32.66 6.03
N GLU A 428 22.83 33.17 4.81
CA GLU A 428 21.88 33.97 4.04
C GLU A 428 20.79 33.15 3.33
N LYS A 429 20.90 31.82 3.32
CA LYS A 429 19.98 30.91 2.61
C LYS A 429 19.13 30.04 3.53
N GLY A 430 19.58 29.84 4.77
CA GLY A 430 18.80 29.14 5.77
C GLY A 430 19.47 29.03 7.13
N THR A 431 18.71 28.55 8.11
CA THR A 431 19.15 28.38 9.49
C THR A 431 18.61 27.07 10.05
N ILE A 432 19.43 26.33 10.79
CA ILE A 432 18.99 25.15 11.54
C ILE A 432 18.19 25.63 12.75
N ILE A 433 16.92 25.25 12.82
CA ILE A 433 16.02 25.65 13.91
C ILE A 433 15.71 24.50 14.87
N ALA A 434 16.11 23.27 14.54
CA ALA A 434 15.94 22.12 15.43
C ALA A 434 16.98 21.03 15.19
N TYR A 435 17.29 20.25 16.24
CA TYR A 435 18.21 19.12 16.21
C TYR A 435 17.58 17.83 16.72
N TRP A 436 17.92 16.71 16.09
CA TRP A 436 17.71 15.39 16.63
C TRP A 436 18.64 15.14 17.81
N THR A 437 18.10 14.56 18.88
CA THR A 437 18.85 14.12 20.05
C THR A 437 18.82 12.61 20.21
N ASN A 438 19.89 12.05 20.76
CA ASN A 438 19.92 10.64 21.17
C ASN A 438 19.18 10.40 22.49
N ALA A 439 19.15 9.16 22.97
CA ALA A 439 18.52 8.80 24.24
C ALA A 439 19.10 9.53 25.48
N LYS A 440 20.31 10.09 25.38
CA LYS A 440 20.97 10.88 26.44
C LYS A 440 20.64 12.39 26.37
N GLY A 441 19.85 12.82 25.38
CA GLY A 441 19.52 14.23 25.15
C GLY A 441 20.61 15.02 24.40
N GLU A 442 21.67 14.37 23.92
CA GLU A 442 22.74 15.03 23.17
C GLU A 442 22.28 15.35 21.74
N LYS A 443 22.45 16.59 21.29
CA LYS A 443 22.17 17.00 19.89
C LYS A 443 23.15 16.32 18.94
N LYS A 444 22.63 15.61 17.94
CA LYS A 444 23.43 14.87 16.95
C LYS A 444 23.32 15.41 15.54
N PHE A 445 22.10 15.56 15.01
CA PHE A 445 21.90 15.89 13.59
C PHE A 445 20.88 17.02 13.41
N PRO A 446 21.02 17.89 12.40
CA PRO A 446 19.98 18.87 12.07
C PRO A 446 18.66 18.16 11.73
N ALA A 447 17.58 18.58 12.39
CA ALA A 447 16.25 18.02 12.17
C ALA A 447 15.41 18.90 11.24
N ILE A 448 15.41 20.21 11.49
CA ILE A 448 14.60 21.17 10.72
C ILE A 448 15.47 22.36 10.33
N ILE A 449 15.44 22.69 9.06
CA ILE A 449 16.10 23.85 8.48
C ILE A 449 15.03 24.80 7.95
N LYS A 450 15.06 26.05 8.41
CA LYS A 450 14.28 27.15 7.85
C LYS A 450 15.07 27.77 6.71
N ALA A 451 14.63 27.56 5.48
CA ALA A 451 15.21 28.09 4.25
C ALA A 451 14.41 29.31 3.74
N ASN A 452 14.98 30.08 2.81
CA ASN A 452 14.29 31.25 2.23
C ASN A 452 12.97 30.91 1.51
N PHE A 453 12.85 29.68 1.01
CA PHE A 453 11.64 29.18 0.36
C PHE A 453 10.70 28.42 1.32
N GLY A 454 11.09 28.16 2.57
CA GLY A 454 10.23 27.50 3.55
C GLY A 454 10.98 26.55 4.48
N TYR A 455 10.48 25.33 4.64
CA TYR A 455 10.99 24.38 5.63
C TYR A 455 11.50 23.09 5.00
N LEU A 456 12.67 22.65 5.44
CA LEU A 456 13.21 21.32 5.13
C LEU A 456 13.26 20.50 6.40
N PHE A 457 12.57 19.36 6.38
CA PHE A 457 12.54 18.40 7.44
C PHE A 457 13.45 17.23 7.09
N ASN A 458 14.52 17.05 7.85
CA ASN A 458 15.45 15.95 7.66
C ASN A 458 14.90 14.70 8.34
N ASN A 459 14.34 13.79 7.53
CA ASN A 459 13.60 12.57 7.89
C ASN A 459 12.07 12.78 8.01
N ASP A 460 11.26 11.93 7.37
CA ASP A 460 9.81 11.94 7.58
C ASP A 460 9.49 11.50 9.04
N THR A 461 8.67 12.28 9.74
CA THR A 461 8.40 12.01 11.15
C THR A 461 7.26 11.03 11.33
N TYR A 462 7.52 9.78 11.67
CA TYR A 462 6.57 8.87 12.34
C TYR A 462 6.33 9.24 13.82
N GLY A 463 6.59 10.50 14.19
CA GLY A 463 6.63 10.95 15.58
C GLY A 463 5.28 11.36 16.18
N ASP A 464 5.30 11.95 17.39
CA ASP A 464 4.09 12.43 18.10
C ASP A 464 3.15 13.20 17.14
N PRO A 465 1.92 12.68 16.88
CA PRO A 465 1.01 13.27 15.91
C PRO A 465 0.66 14.72 16.23
N CYS A 466 0.41 15.06 17.51
CA CYS A 466 0.02 16.41 17.90
C CYS A 466 1.12 17.43 17.60
N ASN A 467 2.37 17.10 17.90
CA ASN A 467 3.48 18.03 17.70
C ASN A 467 3.86 18.16 16.22
N ASN A 468 3.67 17.11 15.42
CA ASN A 468 3.82 17.17 13.96
C ASN A 468 2.73 18.02 13.31
N ASP A 469 1.45 17.77 13.65
CA ASP A 469 0.31 18.53 13.14
C ASP A 469 0.45 20.03 13.48
N MET A 470 0.90 20.33 14.70
CA MET A 470 1.18 21.70 15.14
C MET A 470 2.26 22.36 14.30
N PHE A 471 3.37 21.67 14.04
CA PHE A 471 4.44 22.22 13.22
C PHE A 471 3.96 22.50 11.79
N ILE A 472 3.27 21.55 11.16
CA ILE A 472 2.79 21.69 9.78
C ILE A 472 1.76 22.83 9.68
N ALA A 473 0.77 22.89 10.58
CA ALA A 473 -0.25 23.95 10.58
C ALA A 473 0.36 25.35 10.76
N ASN A 474 1.32 25.48 11.69
CA ASN A 474 2.00 26.75 11.96
C ASN A 474 2.95 27.14 10.82
N ALA A 475 3.75 26.20 10.30
CA ALA A 475 4.64 26.44 9.17
C ALA A 475 3.85 26.85 7.91
N ALA A 476 2.73 26.20 7.63
CA ALA A 476 1.88 26.57 6.50
C ALA A 476 1.23 27.95 6.70
N SER A 477 0.74 28.25 7.91
CA SER A 477 0.15 29.55 8.24
C SER A 477 1.16 30.70 8.18
N GLU A 478 2.43 30.43 8.49
CA GLU A 478 3.52 31.41 8.36
C GLU A 478 3.91 31.64 6.90
N LEU A 479 4.09 30.55 6.13
CA LEU A 479 4.47 30.65 4.72
C LEU A 479 3.36 31.21 3.83
N LEU A 480 2.11 31.06 4.26
CA LEU A 480 0.93 31.47 3.52
C LEU A 480 -0.09 32.15 4.46
N PRO A 481 0.14 33.42 4.85
CA PRO A 481 -0.69 34.11 5.85
C PRO A 481 -2.18 34.20 5.50
N GLU A 482 -2.57 34.12 4.23
CA GLU A 482 -3.97 34.13 3.81
C GLU A 482 -4.77 32.88 4.17
N ILE A 483 -4.13 31.75 4.49
CA ILE A 483 -4.85 30.51 4.87
C ILE A 483 -5.00 30.34 6.39
N LYS A 484 -4.32 31.16 7.21
CA LYS A 484 -4.20 30.94 8.66
C LYS A 484 -5.55 30.88 9.40
N GLU A 485 -6.51 31.71 9.00
CA GLU A 485 -7.85 31.74 9.58
C GLU A 485 -8.62 30.47 9.22
N LYS A 486 -8.56 30.08 7.94
CA LYS A 486 -9.20 28.86 7.44
C LYS A 486 -8.64 27.60 8.10
N VAL A 487 -7.32 27.54 8.27
CA VAL A 487 -6.65 26.47 9.01
C VAL A 487 -7.20 26.36 10.43
N PHE A 488 -7.31 27.49 11.15
CA PHE A 488 -7.87 27.49 12.49
C PHE A 488 -9.33 27.03 12.54
N GLU A 489 -10.19 27.52 11.63
CA GLU A 489 -11.59 27.07 11.51
C GLU A 489 -11.69 25.55 11.34
N ASN A 490 -10.89 25.01 10.42
CA ASN A 490 -10.85 23.57 10.15
C ASN A 490 -10.36 22.80 11.38
N LEU A 491 -9.33 23.28 12.08
CA LEU A 491 -8.86 22.67 13.32
C LEU A 491 -9.95 22.65 14.41
N VAL A 492 -10.71 23.75 14.58
CA VAL A 492 -11.86 23.82 15.50
C VAL A 492 -12.94 22.81 15.10
N LYS A 493 -13.24 22.66 13.81
CA LYS A 493 -14.17 21.64 13.32
C LYS A 493 -13.72 20.23 13.72
N THR A 494 -12.46 19.86 13.47
CA THR A 494 -11.95 18.54 13.86
C THR A 494 -11.94 18.33 15.39
N TYR A 495 -11.75 19.39 16.17
CA TYR A 495 -11.89 19.35 17.62
C TYR A 495 -13.34 19.05 18.03
N VAL A 496 -14.33 19.70 17.42
CA VAL A 496 -15.76 19.48 17.72
C VAL A 496 -16.18 18.05 17.37
N GLU A 497 -15.76 17.54 16.21
CA GLU A 497 -15.98 16.15 15.80
C GLU A 497 -15.37 15.19 16.85
N LYS A 498 -14.10 15.42 17.22
CA LYS A 498 -13.43 14.59 18.23
C LYS A 498 -14.12 14.67 19.59
N LYS A 499 -14.59 15.85 20.00
CA LYS A 499 -15.34 16.05 21.24
C LYS A 499 -16.64 15.24 21.25
N ALA A 500 -17.36 15.20 20.13
CA ALA A 500 -18.56 14.41 19.99
C ALA A 500 -18.28 12.90 20.15
N GLU A 501 -17.19 12.40 19.56
CA GLU A 501 -16.76 11.01 19.72
C GLU A 501 -16.39 10.68 21.18
N VAL A 502 -15.62 11.55 21.85
CA VAL A 502 -15.21 11.32 23.25
C VAL A 502 -16.39 11.41 24.21
N LYS A 503 -17.40 12.24 23.92
CA LYS A 503 -18.61 12.38 24.76
C LYS A 503 -19.44 11.09 24.82
N GLN A 504 -19.31 10.20 23.84
CA GLN A 504 -19.98 8.90 23.85
C GLN A 504 -19.35 7.92 24.86
N ALA A 505 -18.12 8.20 25.33
CA ALA A 505 -17.43 7.37 26.30
C ALA A 505 -17.78 7.73 27.75
N GLN A 506 -17.80 6.73 28.63
CA GLN A 506 -17.99 6.94 30.06
C GLN A 506 -16.68 7.41 30.72
N LEU A 507 -16.52 8.73 30.88
CA LEU A 507 -15.29 9.32 31.39
C LEU A 507 -15.04 9.01 32.88
N SER A 508 -13.81 8.63 33.21
CA SER A 508 -13.29 8.54 34.58
C SER A 508 -13.12 9.92 35.22
N VAL A 509 -12.82 10.01 36.52
CA VAL A 509 -12.56 11.29 37.20
C VAL A 509 -11.43 12.08 36.51
N ASN A 510 -10.28 11.44 36.32
CA ASN A 510 -9.17 12.01 35.54
C ASN A 510 -9.57 12.33 34.09
N GLY A 511 -10.38 11.48 33.46
CA GLY A 511 -10.94 11.75 32.12
C GLY A 511 -11.78 13.04 32.06
N LYS A 512 -12.59 13.33 33.10
CA LYS A 512 -13.39 14.56 33.21
C LYS A 512 -12.51 15.80 33.41
N GLU A 513 -11.42 15.68 34.15
CA GLU A 513 -10.44 16.77 34.33
C GLU A 513 -9.73 17.10 33.02
N LEU A 514 -9.24 16.08 32.30
CA LEU A 514 -8.63 16.23 30.97
C LEU A 514 -9.61 16.84 29.95
N TYR A 515 -10.87 16.40 29.99
CA TYR A 515 -11.94 16.97 29.15
C TYR A 515 -12.20 18.44 29.48
N SER A 516 -12.24 18.80 30.77
CA SER A 516 -12.41 20.20 31.19
C SER A 516 -11.21 21.08 30.80
N SER A 517 -9.99 20.55 30.91
CA SER A 517 -8.77 21.21 30.42
C SER A 517 -8.82 21.42 28.90
N ALA A 518 -9.36 20.46 28.15
CA ALA A 518 -9.57 20.62 26.71
C ALA A 518 -10.50 21.81 26.39
N GLU A 519 -11.58 21.99 27.13
CA GLU A 519 -12.50 23.14 26.95
C GLU A 519 -11.82 24.47 27.27
N GLN A 520 -11.02 24.54 28.33
CA GLN A 520 -10.27 25.76 28.70
C GLN A 520 -9.23 26.13 27.63
N LEU A 521 -8.54 25.13 27.07
CA LEU A 521 -7.60 25.34 25.97
C LEU A 521 -8.31 25.81 24.69
N LYS A 522 -9.48 25.25 24.37
CA LYS A 522 -10.32 25.72 23.26
C LYS A 522 -10.71 27.20 23.43
N GLN A 523 -11.18 27.59 24.61
CA GLN A 523 -11.56 28.98 24.89
C GLN A 523 -10.35 29.93 24.72
N SER A 524 -9.18 29.49 25.18
CA SER A 524 -7.93 30.24 25.02
C SER A 524 -7.51 30.33 23.55
N ALA A 525 -7.71 29.27 22.76
CA ALA A 525 -7.47 29.27 21.32
C ALA A 525 -8.38 30.27 20.59
N GLU A 526 -9.67 30.29 20.93
CA GLU A 526 -10.64 31.24 20.38
C GLU A 526 -10.32 32.69 20.76
N LYS A 527 -9.78 32.93 21.97
CA LYS A 527 -9.28 34.25 22.37
C LYS A 527 -8.08 34.67 21.52
N ALA A 528 -7.07 33.81 21.36
CA ALA A 528 -5.91 34.10 20.53
C ALA A 528 -6.29 34.37 19.06
N ALA A 529 -7.26 33.61 18.52
CA ALA A 529 -7.79 33.84 17.18
C ALA A 529 -8.47 35.22 17.03
N LYS A 530 -9.24 35.67 18.04
CA LYS A 530 -9.83 37.03 18.06
C LYS A 530 -8.76 38.13 18.07
N GLU A 531 -7.62 37.86 18.71
CA GLU A 531 -6.44 38.74 18.72
C GLU A 531 -5.59 38.61 17.44
N LYS A 532 -6.03 37.81 16.46
CA LYS A 532 -5.35 37.50 15.18
C LYS A 532 -4.01 36.76 15.33
N ASP A 533 -3.72 36.21 16.51
CA ASP A 533 -2.58 35.32 16.77
C ASP A 533 -2.96 33.87 16.46
N PHE A 534 -3.02 33.56 15.16
CA PHE A 534 -3.40 32.23 14.68
C PHE A 534 -2.35 31.14 14.95
N ILE A 535 -1.07 31.50 15.13
CA ILE A 535 -0.02 30.52 15.47
C ILE A 535 -0.24 30.00 16.89
N SER A 536 -0.52 30.89 17.85
CA SER A 536 -0.91 30.49 19.20
C SER A 536 -2.25 29.78 19.21
N ALA A 537 -3.24 30.26 18.44
CA ALA A 537 -4.56 29.65 18.36
C ALA A 537 -4.51 28.20 17.85
N ASN A 538 -3.80 27.93 16.75
CA ASN A 538 -3.57 26.59 16.19
C ASN A 538 -2.91 25.66 17.21
N SER A 539 -1.88 26.17 17.91
CA SER A 539 -1.16 25.42 18.94
C SER A 539 -2.07 25.05 20.12
N LEU A 540 -2.94 25.96 20.57
CA LEU A 540 -3.87 25.73 21.68
C LEU A 540 -4.98 24.76 21.30
N ILE A 541 -5.58 24.87 20.10
CA ILE A 541 -6.67 23.98 19.68
C ILE A 541 -6.19 22.55 19.43
N LEU A 542 -4.97 22.37 18.88
CA LEU A 542 -4.38 21.04 18.72
C LEU A 542 -4.04 20.40 20.08
N ARG A 543 -3.53 21.19 21.05
CA ARG A 543 -3.38 20.72 22.44
C ARG A 543 -4.72 20.36 23.06
N ALA A 544 -5.77 21.14 22.83
CA ALA A 544 -7.12 20.84 23.30
C ALA A 544 -7.62 19.49 22.73
N LYS A 545 -7.44 19.26 21.42
CA LYS A 545 -7.77 17.99 20.76
C LYS A 545 -6.97 16.82 21.35
N ASN A 546 -5.69 17.00 21.63
CA ASN A 546 -4.87 15.99 22.30
C ASN A 546 -5.35 15.69 23.73
N GLN A 547 -5.84 16.70 24.48
CA GLN A 547 -6.46 16.48 25.79
C GLN A 547 -7.73 15.62 25.69
N LEU A 548 -8.54 15.77 24.63
CA LEU A 548 -9.67 14.88 24.38
C LEU A 548 -9.22 13.43 24.13
N VAL A 549 -8.15 13.22 23.36
CA VAL A 549 -7.58 11.88 23.14
C VAL A 549 -7.10 11.26 24.46
N LYS A 550 -6.44 12.03 25.33
CA LYS A 550 -6.04 11.60 26.67
C LYS A 550 -7.24 11.29 27.57
N ALA A 551 -8.30 12.12 27.50
CA ALA A 551 -9.54 11.88 28.23
C ALA A 551 -10.20 10.56 27.81
N PHE A 552 -10.21 10.26 26.51
CA PHE A 552 -10.68 8.99 25.98
C PHE A 552 -9.82 7.81 26.45
N ALA A 553 -8.49 7.94 26.41
CA ALA A 553 -7.58 6.92 26.93
C ALA A 553 -7.89 6.59 28.41
N ALA A 554 -8.14 7.62 29.21
CA ALA A 554 -8.48 7.50 30.63
C ALA A 554 -9.89 6.93 30.87
N SER A 555 -10.79 6.95 29.88
CA SER A 555 -12.11 6.29 29.97
C SER A 555 -12.05 4.78 29.72
N ILE A 556 -11.05 4.30 28.97
CA ILE A 556 -10.95 2.88 28.67
C ILE A 556 -10.56 2.12 29.96
N PRO A 557 -11.29 1.09 30.40
CA PRO A 557 -10.96 0.30 31.59
C PRO A 557 -9.55 -0.32 31.51
N SER A 558 -8.87 -0.54 32.64
CA SER A 558 -7.61 -1.30 32.67
C SER A 558 -7.92 -2.73 33.09
N ALA A 559 -7.53 -3.73 32.31
CA ALA A 559 -7.77 -5.13 32.63
C ALA A 559 -6.63 -5.70 33.47
N LYS A 560 -6.93 -6.21 34.67
CA LYS A 560 -5.95 -6.82 35.59
C LYS A 560 -5.52 -8.20 35.06
N GLY A 561 -4.22 -8.48 35.01
CA GLY A 561 -3.70 -9.77 34.54
C GLY A 561 -3.81 -10.01 33.03
N GLU A 562 -4.10 -8.96 32.26
CA GLU A 562 -4.11 -8.96 30.80
C GLU A 562 -2.68 -9.13 30.25
N GLU A 563 -2.49 -9.99 29.25
CA GLU A 563 -1.20 -10.08 28.56
C GLU A 563 -1.01 -8.86 27.66
N ARG A 564 0.04 -8.06 27.90
CA ARG A 564 0.35 -6.84 27.15
C ARG A 564 1.74 -6.99 26.57
N MET A 565 1.79 -7.41 25.32
CA MET A 565 3.02 -7.85 24.69
C MET A 565 3.40 -6.98 23.49
N VAL A 566 4.68 -7.00 23.12
CA VAL A 566 5.18 -6.21 21.99
C VAL A 566 6.32 -6.93 21.27
N PHE A 567 6.35 -6.82 19.95
CA PHE A 567 7.47 -7.29 19.15
C PHE A 567 8.66 -6.32 19.27
N VAL A 568 9.83 -6.84 19.58
CA VAL A 568 11.07 -6.07 19.73
C VAL A 568 12.15 -6.67 18.83
N VAL A 569 12.85 -5.82 18.08
CA VAL A 569 14.01 -6.26 17.29
C VAL A 569 15.18 -6.55 18.22
N SER A 570 15.85 -7.68 18.01
CA SER A 570 17.00 -8.11 18.82
C SER A 570 18.19 -7.16 18.75
N ARG A 571 18.31 -6.38 17.66
CA ARG A 571 19.47 -5.55 17.33
C ARG A 571 19.11 -4.07 17.15
N GLY A 572 20.08 -3.21 17.44
CA GLY A 572 19.95 -1.75 17.28
C GLY A 572 19.07 -1.10 18.35
N LEU A 573 18.77 -1.81 19.44
CA LEU A 573 18.09 -1.30 20.63
C LEU A 573 18.90 -1.65 21.87
N ASP A 574 19.00 -0.70 22.80
CA ASP A 574 19.56 -0.94 24.13
C ASP A 574 18.54 -1.72 24.98
N PRO A 575 18.83 -2.97 25.41
CA PRO A 575 17.87 -3.78 26.15
C PRO A 575 17.44 -3.13 27.47
N GLU A 576 18.38 -2.48 28.19
CA GLU A 576 18.11 -1.87 29.50
C GLU A 576 17.07 -0.75 29.37
N THR A 577 17.33 0.23 28.50
CA THR A 577 16.40 1.34 28.23
C THR A 577 15.07 0.84 27.66
N THR A 578 15.10 -0.16 26.79
CA THR A 578 13.90 -0.70 26.14
C THR A 578 12.99 -1.41 27.15
N CYS A 579 13.53 -2.33 27.93
CA CYS A 579 12.78 -3.07 28.95
C CYS A 579 12.26 -2.13 30.05
N ALA A 580 13.07 -1.17 30.52
CA ALA A 580 12.64 -0.18 31.50
C ALA A 580 11.41 0.62 31.01
N ARG A 581 11.43 1.07 29.75
CA ARG A 581 10.33 1.83 29.14
C ARG A 581 9.07 1.00 29.00
N LEU A 582 9.19 -0.24 28.51
CA LEU A 582 8.06 -1.15 28.35
C LEU A 582 7.42 -1.50 29.70
N ALA A 583 8.24 -1.83 30.71
CA ALA A 583 7.76 -2.10 32.06
C ALA A 583 7.05 -0.87 32.65
N THR A 584 7.63 0.33 32.49
CA THR A 584 7.03 1.60 32.95
C THR A 584 5.71 1.91 32.25
N ALA A 585 5.58 1.53 30.97
CA ALA A 585 4.37 1.71 30.19
C ALA A 585 3.28 0.66 30.47
N GLY A 586 3.54 -0.31 31.34
CA GLY A 586 2.58 -1.33 31.76
C GLY A 586 2.53 -2.57 30.89
N PHE A 587 3.55 -2.82 30.05
CA PHE A 587 3.69 -4.09 29.31
C PHE A 587 4.05 -5.25 30.27
N THR A 588 3.65 -6.46 29.89
CA THR A 588 3.90 -7.70 30.63
C THR A 588 4.89 -8.63 29.93
N GLY A 589 5.10 -8.48 28.62
CA GLY A 589 6.07 -9.32 27.92
C GLY A 589 6.55 -8.85 26.55
N ILE A 590 7.57 -9.55 26.06
CA ILE A 590 8.31 -9.24 24.84
C ILE A 590 8.38 -10.48 23.94
N ALA A 591 8.10 -10.30 22.65
CA ALA A 591 8.47 -11.26 21.61
C ALA A 591 9.67 -10.70 20.82
N ILE A 592 10.83 -11.33 20.94
CA ILE A 592 12.04 -10.86 20.24
C ILE A 592 12.14 -11.46 18.85
N ILE A 593 12.35 -10.61 17.85
CA ILE A 593 12.54 -10.99 16.43
C ILE A 593 13.98 -10.78 15.98
N HIS A 594 14.41 -11.54 14.97
CA HIS A 594 15.73 -11.46 14.33
C HIS A 594 16.91 -11.90 15.20
N LEU A 595 16.73 -12.94 16.02
CA LEU A 595 17.79 -13.51 16.87
C LEU A 595 18.69 -14.51 16.14
N GLU A 596 18.29 -14.99 14.95
CA GLU A 596 19.03 -16.00 14.20
C GLU A 596 20.48 -15.56 13.93
N GLY A 597 21.44 -16.35 14.41
CA GLY A 597 22.88 -16.09 14.28
C GLY A 597 23.48 -15.11 15.29
N HIS A 598 22.73 -14.65 16.31
CA HIS A 598 23.20 -13.72 17.37
C HIS A 598 23.29 -14.34 18.77
N TYR A 599 23.22 -15.66 18.83
CA TYR A 599 23.40 -16.42 20.06
C TYR A 599 24.11 -17.75 19.73
N PRO A 600 24.80 -18.39 20.70
CA PRO A 600 25.43 -19.70 20.51
C PRO A 600 24.45 -20.79 20.07
N SER A 601 24.41 -21.06 18.76
CA SER A 601 23.49 -22.01 18.14
C SER A 601 24.20 -23.20 17.49
N GLU A 602 23.58 -24.37 17.64
CA GLU A 602 23.90 -25.58 16.87
C GLU A 602 23.31 -25.53 15.46
N LEU A 603 22.28 -24.72 15.22
CA LEU A 603 21.54 -24.62 13.95
C LEU A 603 22.03 -23.44 13.09
N TYR A 604 22.49 -22.37 13.72
CA TYR A 604 22.97 -21.17 13.04
C TYR A 604 24.45 -20.93 13.31
N ALA A 605 25.21 -20.59 12.28
CA ALA A 605 26.51 -19.97 12.44
C ALA A 605 26.32 -18.56 13.02
N ARG A 606 27.27 -18.13 13.84
CA ARG A 606 27.34 -16.75 14.31
C ARG A 606 27.60 -15.82 13.15
N ILE A 607 26.89 -14.69 13.10
CA ILE A 607 27.05 -13.66 12.06
C ILE A 607 27.67 -12.37 12.62
N ASP A 608 28.13 -12.43 13.86
CA ASP A 608 28.69 -11.40 14.73
C ASP A 608 29.99 -11.91 15.38
N ASP A 609 30.65 -11.07 16.18
CA ASP A 609 32.07 -11.20 16.55
C ASP A 609 32.43 -12.30 17.56
N GLY A 610 31.47 -13.12 17.99
CA GLY A 610 31.75 -14.18 18.96
C GLY A 610 31.52 -13.80 20.42
N LYS A 611 31.47 -12.52 20.78
CA LYS A 611 31.64 -12.09 22.17
C LYS A 611 30.35 -11.97 22.98
N LEU A 612 29.25 -11.57 22.34
CA LEU A 612 27.98 -11.32 23.05
C LEU A 612 26.92 -12.37 22.69
N ASP A 613 26.24 -12.91 23.70
CA ASP A 613 25.01 -13.69 23.55
C ASP A 613 23.81 -12.76 23.69
N LEU A 614 23.24 -12.32 22.56
CA LEU A 614 22.11 -11.38 22.60
C LEU A 614 20.84 -12.01 23.19
N MET A 615 20.65 -13.33 23.06
CA MET A 615 19.48 -14.00 23.64
C MET A 615 19.54 -13.90 25.16
N GLN A 616 20.68 -14.28 25.76
CA GLN A 616 20.84 -14.24 27.22
C GLN A 616 20.72 -12.81 27.76
N LEU A 617 21.37 -11.84 27.11
CA LEU A 617 21.31 -10.43 27.51
C LEU A 617 19.86 -9.93 27.57
N TRP A 618 19.08 -10.17 26.53
CA TRP A 618 17.68 -9.74 26.51
C TRP A 618 16.83 -10.44 27.58
N ILE A 619 17.07 -11.73 27.83
CA ILE A 619 16.36 -12.50 28.87
C ILE A 619 16.63 -11.92 30.24
N ASP A 620 17.91 -11.77 30.60
CA ASP A 620 18.33 -11.25 31.91
C ASP A 620 17.75 -9.85 32.15
N THR A 621 17.84 -8.98 31.15
CA THR A 621 17.31 -7.62 31.25
C THR A 621 15.78 -7.61 31.34
N ALA A 622 15.06 -8.41 30.55
CA ALA A 622 13.59 -8.46 30.63
C ALA A 622 13.12 -8.94 32.01
N HIS A 623 13.74 -10.01 32.53
CA HIS A 623 13.42 -10.56 33.85
C HIS A 623 13.75 -9.59 34.99
N LYS A 624 14.86 -8.85 34.90
CA LYS A 624 15.19 -7.76 35.83
C LYS A 624 14.07 -6.72 35.96
N TYR A 625 13.36 -6.43 34.87
CA TYR A 625 12.23 -5.48 34.86
C TYR A 625 10.85 -6.16 35.04
N GLY A 626 10.81 -7.46 35.36
CA GLY A 626 9.56 -8.20 35.55
C GLY A 626 8.73 -8.31 34.27
N LEU A 627 9.41 -8.43 33.12
CA LEU A 627 8.82 -8.71 31.81
C LEU A 627 9.07 -10.17 31.44
N LYS A 628 8.03 -10.86 31.00
CA LYS A 628 8.16 -12.19 30.40
C LYS A 628 8.71 -12.08 28.98
N ILE A 629 9.46 -13.06 28.51
CA ILE A 629 10.17 -12.95 27.24
C ILE A 629 10.27 -14.28 26.49
N GLY A 630 10.24 -14.19 25.17
CA GLY A 630 10.60 -15.32 24.31
C GLY A 630 10.86 -14.93 22.87
N PRO A 631 11.52 -15.79 22.09
CA PRO A 631 11.77 -15.52 20.69
C PRO A 631 10.54 -15.77 19.82
N SER A 632 10.43 -14.97 18.77
CA SER A 632 9.57 -15.23 17.62
C SER A 632 10.35 -16.01 16.58
N ILE A 633 10.02 -17.29 16.43
CA ILE A 633 10.69 -18.23 15.54
C ILE A 633 10.06 -18.14 14.15
N SER A 634 10.89 -17.84 13.14
CA SER A 634 10.50 -17.98 11.73
C SER A 634 10.38 -19.47 11.38
N THR A 635 9.17 -20.02 11.44
CA THR A 635 8.95 -21.49 11.48
C THR A 635 9.49 -22.18 10.22
N PHE A 636 8.99 -21.81 9.04
CA PHE A 636 9.33 -22.44 7.75
C PHE A 636 10.33 -21.65 6.90
N SER A 637 11.09 -20.75 7.53
CA SER A 637 12.15 -20.00 6.85
C SER A 637 13.49 -20.14 7.56
N ILE A 638 14.54 -20.01 6.80
CA ILE A 638 15.93 -19.99 7.28
C ILE A 638 16.64 -18.77 6.74
N TYR A 639 17.57 -18.25 7.51
CA TYR A 639 18.35 -17.08 7.17
C TYR A 639 19.75 -17.48 6.70
N LYS A 640 20.36 -16.66 5.84
CA LYS A 640 21.77 -16.77 5.45
C LYS A 640 22.64 -16.86 6.72
N GLY A 641 23.51 -17.87 6.78
CA GLY A 641 24.28 -18.24 7.98
C GLY A 641 23.71 -19.44 8.76
N SER A 642 22.60 -20.06 8.35
CA SER A 642 22.22 -21.37 8.90
C SER A 642 23.20 -22.46 8.45
N LYS A 643 23.62 -23.34 9.36
CA LYS A 643 24.55 -24.44 9.02
C LYS A 643 23.96 -25.38 7.98
N GLU A 644 22.65 -25.60 8.00
CA GLU A 644 21.95 -26.37 6.96
C GLU A 644 22.07 -25.75 5.55
N LEU A 645 22.19 -24.42 5.42
CA LEU A 645 22.50 -23.80 4.11
C LEU A 645 23.96 -23.99 3.72
N GLU A 646 24.87 -23.82 4.69
CA GLU A 646 26.31 -23.89 4.46
C GLU A 646 26.78 -25.30 4.08
N GLN A 647 26.11 -26.33 4.61
CA GLN A 647 26.37 -27.74 4.30
C GLN A 647 25.75 -28.21 2.97
N GLY A 648 25.28 -27.29 2.12
CA GLY A 648 24.69 -27.63 0.83
C GLY A 648 23.28 -28.22 0.98
N MET A 649 22.39 -27.46 1.64
CA MET A 649 20.96 -27.73 1.80
C MET A 649 20.38 -28.67 0.74
N LYS A 650 19.70 -29.74 1.17
CA LYS A 650 18.99 -30.66 0.27
C LYS A 650 18.10 -29.87 -0.70
N GLU A 651 18.36 -29.99 -2.00
CA GLU A 651 17.69 -29.21 -3.04
C GLU A 651 16.17 -29.39 -2.99
N ASP A 652 15.72 -30.60 -2.64
CA ASP A 652 14.30 -30.98 -2.48
C ASP A 652 13.56 -30.26 -1.35
N TRP A 653 14.25 -29.63 -0.39
CA TRP A 653 13.59 -28.91 0.71
C TRP A 653 13.10 -27.52 0.33
N ARG A 654 13.54 -26.98 -0.82
CA ARG A 654 13.17 -25.63 -1.26
C ARG A 654 11.70 -25.62 -1.69
N VAL A 655 10.97 -24.55 -1.35
CA VAL A 655 9.72 -24.31 -2.08
C VAL A 655 10.10 -23.95 -3.51
N VAL A 656 9.59 -24.71 -4.47
CA VAL A 656 9.49 -24.23 -5.85
C VAL A 656 8.22 -23.38 -5.89
N THR A 657 8.35 -22.08 -5.65
CA THR A 657 7.30 -21.12 -5.99
C THR A 657 7.50 -20.68 -7.43
N THR A 658 6.50 -20.06 -8.04
CA THR A 658 6.71 -19.21 -9.21
C THR A 658 6.30 -17.79 -8.85
N ASP A 659 6.85 -16.79 -9.52
CA ASP A 659 6.19 -15.49 -9.59
C ASP A 659 4.84 -15.61 -10.32
N LEU A 660 4.09 -14.51 -10.35
CA LEU A 660 2.80 -14.41 -11.06
C LEU A 660 2.87 -14.70 -12.58
N TYR A 661 4.07 -14.95 -13.12
CA TYR A 661 4.34 -15.22 -14.53
C TYR A 661 4.88 -16.64 -14.79
N GLY A 662 4.78 -17.55 -13.81
CA GLY A 662 5.20 -18.94 -13.97
C GLY A 662 6.72 -19.13 -14.04
N LYS A 663 7.51 -18.13 -13.66
CA LYS A 663 8.97 -18.27 -13.53
C LYS A 663 9.34 -18.52 -12.08
N ALA A 664 10.38 -19.32 -11.82
CA ALA A 664 10.98 -19.39 -10.48
C ALA A 664 11.18 -17.96 -9.95
N PRO A 665 10.72 -17.65 -8.73
CA PRO A 665 10.67 -16.27 -8.28
C PRO A 665 12.11 -15.81 -8.18
N LYS A 666 12.39 -14.62 -8.72
CA LYS A 666 13.56 -13.91 -8.24
C LYS A 666 13.41 -13.78 -6.72
N PRO A 667 14.44 -14.10 -5.92
CA PRO A 667 14.36 -13.94 -4.47
C PRO A 667 13.79 -12.55 -4.18
N PHE A 668 12.83 -12.51 -3.25
CA PHE A 668 12.15 -11.28 -2.85
C PHE A 668 13.20 -10.16 -2.71
N LYS A 669 13.14 -9.14 -3.59
CA LYS A 669 14.21 -8.12 -3.69
C LYS A 669 14.50 -7.41 -2.36
N SER A 670 13.57 -7.44 -1.41
CA SER A 670 13.73 -6.81 -0.10
C SER A 670 14.48 -7.63 0.95
N ASN A 671 14.79 -8.92 0.73
CA ASN A 671 15.70 -9.64 1.62
C ASN A 671 16.36 -10.87 0.97
N PRO A 672 17.53 -10.73 0.30
CA PRO A 672 18.28 -11.83 -0.28
C PRO A 672 18.82 -12.85 0.75
N ALA A 673 18.56 -12.66 2.05
CA ALA A 673 19.04 -13.51 3.13
C ALA A 673 18.00 -14.53 3.66
N LYS A 674 16.79 -14.66 3.09
CA LYS A 674 15.74 -15.56 3.61
C LYS A 674 15.29 -16.60 2.58
N ILE A 675 15.39 -17.88 2.91
CA ILE A 675 14.91 -19.01 2.09
C ILE A 675 13.71 -19.67 2.78
N THR A 676 12.71 -20.08 2.01
CA THR A 676 11.48 -20.70 2.52
C THR A 676 11.43 -22.17 2.11
N PHE A 677 10.98 -23.05 3.01
CA PHE A 677 10.94 -24.50 2.80
C PHE A 677 9.57 -25.08 2.44
N CYS A 678 9.59 -26.20 1.72
CA CYS A 678 8.40 -26.98 1.40
C CYS A 678 7.88 -27.71 2.66
N ARG A 679 6.61 -27.45 3.05
CA ARG A 679 6.07 -27.90 4.35
C ARG A 679 5.54 -29.33 4.37
N SER A 680 5.52 -30.01 3.22
CA SER A 680 5.14 -31.43 3.13
C SER A 680 6.31 -32.38 3.35
N HIS A 681 7.54 -31.86 3.51
CA HIS A 681 8.67 -32.69 3.94
C HIS A 681 8.68 -32.81 5.46
N LYS A 682 8.72 -34.06 5.96
CA LYS A 682 8.78 -34.32 7.39
C LYS A 682 10.00 -33.67 8.03
N GLU A 683 11.14 -33.70 7.36
CA GLU A 683 12.39 -33.17 7.89
C GLU A 683 12.38 -31.64 8.03
N VAL A 684 11.63 -30.95 7.16
CA VAL A 684 11.40 -29.50 7.29
C VAL A 684 10.57 -29.21 8.55
N SER A 685 9.53 -30.01 8.79
CA SER A 685 8.73 -29.92 10.01
C SER A 685 9.55 -30.22 11.27
N ASP A 686 10.36 -31.28 11.25
CA ASP A 686 11.24 -31.65 12.36
C ASP A 686 12.25 -30.53 12.66
N TYR A 687 12.84 -29.93 11.61
CA TYR A 687 13.77 -28.81 11.74
C TYR A 687 13.08 -27.57 12.33
N ALA A 688 11.87 -27.25 11.88
CA ALA A 688 11.09 -26.14 12.41
C ALA A 688 10.84 -26.28 13.93
N ILE A 689 10.53 -27.49 14.39
CA ILE A 689 10.36 -27.82 15.81
C ILE A 689 11.71 -27.73 16.54
N LYS A 690 12.79 -28.28 15.95
CA LYS A 690 14.14 -28.30 16.54
C LYS A 690 14.65 -26.91 16.92
N LYS A 691 14.32 -25.88 16.14
CA LYS A 691 14.64 -24.46 16.48
C LYS A 691 14.11 -24.06 17.84
N SER A 692 12.86 -24.41 18.15
CA SER A 692 12.24 -24.10 19.44
C SER A 692 12.85 -24.92 20.56
N LEU A 693 13.09 -26.21 20.30
CA LEU A 693 13.66 -27.13 21.30
C LEU A 693 15.09 -26.74 21.68
N GLU A 694 15.89 -26.22 20.74
CA GLU A 694 17.22 -25.69 21.05
C GLU A 694 17.12 -24.56 22.08
N VAL A 695 16.27 -23.57 21.82
CA VAL A 695 16.16 -22.39 22.69
C VAL A 695 15.74 -22.80 24.09
N ILE A 696 14.65 -23.55 24.23
CA ILE A 696 14.08 -23.88 25.56
C ILE A 696 14.98 -24.79 26.39
N LYS A 697 15.92 -25.52 25.77
CA LYS A 697 16.91 -26.34 26.48
C LYS A 697 18.11 -25.52 26.98
N LYS A 698 18.41 -24.40 26.30
CA LYS A 698 19.58 -23.56 26.60
C LYS A 698 19.23 -22.34 27.46
N TYR A 699 18.01 -21.82 27.31
CA TYR A 699 17.62 -20.51 27.84
C TYR A 699 16.33 -20.59 28.66
N GLN A 700 16.27 -19.79 29.72
CA GLN A 700 15.08 -19.65 30.58
C GLN A 700 14.09 -18.66 29.98
N VAL A 701 13.46 -19.04 28.88
CA VAL A 701 12.40 -18.25 28.23
C VAL A 701 11.03 -18.54 28.85
N ASP A 702 10.15 -17.54 28.83
CA ASP A 702 8.74 -17.69 29.23
C ASP A 702 7.85 -18.12 28.05
N TYR A 703 8.25 -17.71 26.84
CA TYR A 703 7.45 -17.82 25.63
C TYR A 703 8.20 -18.46 24.46
N ILE A 704 7.44 -19.07 23.57
CA ILE A 704 7.83 -19.33 22.19
C ILE A 704 6.71 -18.82 21.29
N PHE A 705 7.04 -17.98 20.30
CA PHE A 705 6.08 -17.51 19.32
C PHE A 705 6.42 -18.06 17.94
N TYR A 706 5.42 -18.60 17.24
CA TYR A 706 5.57 -19.07 15.86
C TYR A 706 5.10 -17.99 14.89
N ASP A 707 6.06 -17.44 14.14
CA ASP A 707 5.81 -16.53 13.02
C ASP A 707 6.08 -17.23 11.69
N GLY A 708 5.30 -16.91 10.67
CA GLY A 708 5.37 -17.55 9.38
C GLY A 708 4.96 -19.03 9.40
N ILE A 709 4.21 -19.47 10.43
CA ILE A 709 3.56 -20.79 10.53
C ILE A 709 2.39 -20.92 9.53
N ARG A 710 2.74 -20.90 8.24
CA ARG A 710 1.81 -20.89 7.11
C ARG A 710 2.50 -21.37 5.84
N TRP A 711 1.66 -21.70 4.85
CA TRP A 711 2.08 -21.84 3.45
C TRP A 711 2.20 -20.46 2.78
N GLY A 712 2.98 -20.43 1.69
CA GLY A 712 2.90 -19.35 0.69
C GLY A 712 1.66 -19.53 -0.19
N ASP A 713 1.66 -18.96 -1.39
CA ASP A 713 0.52 -19.09 -2.30
C ASP A 713 0.36 -20.54 -2.80
N THR A 714 1.43 -21.17 -3.27
CA THR A 714 1.44 -22.59 -3.67
C THR A 714 2.86 -23.17 -3.70
N CYS A 715 2.99 -24.48 -3.90
CA CYS A 715 4.27 -25.18 -4.12
C CYS A 715 4.17 -26.06 -5.38
N TYR A 716 5.08 -25.86 -6.33
CA TYR A 716 5.11 -26.54 -7.62
C TYR A 716 5.95 -27.82 -7.62
N CYS A 717 6.52 -28.24 -6.48
CA CYS A 717 7.40 -29.41 -6.49
C CYS A 717 6.63 -30.74 -6.64
N ASP A 718 7.25 -31.70 -7.32
CA ASP A 718 6.69 -33.03 -7.55
C ASP A 718 6.41 -33.80 -6.25
N HIS A 719 7.16 -33.50 -5.18
CA HIS A 719 6.92 -34.09 -3.86
C HIS A 719 5.53 -33.73 -3.33
N CYS A 720 5.15 -32.44 -3.37
CA CYS A 720 3.80 -32.04 -2.99
C CYS A 720 2.73 -32.67 -3.88
N ALA A 721 2.98 -32.77 -5.19
CA ALA A 721 2.04 -33.39 -6.11
C ALA A 721 1.78 -34.86 -5.75
N ARG A 722 2.83 -35.62 -5.42
CA ARG A 722 2.70 -37.03 -5.00
C ARG A 722 2.02 -37.16 -3.65
N GLU A 723 2.46 -36.40 -2.64
CA GLU A 723 1.89 -36.51 -1.29
C GLU A 723 0.43 -36.04 -1.27
N PHE A 724 0.05 -35.01 -2.03
CA PHE A 724 -1.36 -34.61 -2.15
C PHE A 724 -2.22 -35.73 -2.72
N GLN A 725 -1.82 -36.32 -3.85
CA GLN A 725 -2.60 -37.39 -4.48
C GLN A 725 -2.69 -38.65 -3.59
N LYS A 726 -1.60 -38.96 -2.88
CA LYS A 726 -1.54 -40.07 -1.91
C LYS A 726 -2.43 -39.83 -0.69
N ASP A 727 -2.36 -38.66 -0.07
CA ASP A 727 -3.07 -38.36 1.17
C ASP A 727 -4.57 -38.13 0.96
N THR A 728 -4.96 -37.65 -0.22
CA THR A 728 -6.36 -37.32 -0.55
C THR A 728 -7.04 -38.38 -1.42
N GLY A 729 -6.29 -39.23 -2.11
CA GLY A 729 -6.80 -40.14 -3.13
C GLY A 729 -7.24 -39.46 -4.43
N ILE A 730 -7.12 -38.12 -4.54
CA ILE A 730 -7.49 -37.35 -5.73
C ILE A 730 -6.36 -37.46 -6.74
N LYS A 731 -6.68 -37.85 -7.98
CA LYS A 731 -5.72 -37.80 -9.09
C LYS A 731 -5.69 -36.38 -9.67
N ILE A 732 -4.48 -35.85 -9.87
CA ILE A 732 -4.24 -34.52 -10.42
C ILE A 732 -3.54 -34.65 -11.77
N ASP A 733 -4.15 -34.08 -12.81
CA ASP A 733 -3.58 -34.09 -14.16
C ASP A 733 -2.62 -32.90 -14.35
N LYS A 734 -2.98 -31.72 -13.86
CA LYS A 734 -2.18 -30.49 -13.93
C LYS A 734 -1.86 -29.94 -12.55
N TRP A 735 -0.69 -30.30 -12.01
CA TRP A 735 -0.21 -29.78 -10.74
C TRP A 735 0.48 -28.41 -10.88
N PRO A 736 0.28 -27.45 -9.96
CA PRO A 736 -0.72 -27.39 -8.88
C PRO A 736 -2.07 -26.77 -9.33
N ASP A 737 -2.24 -26.40 -10.59
CA ASP A 737 -3.39 -25.64 -11.09
C ASP A 737 -4.75 -26.31 -10.78
N ASP A 738 -4.86 -27.62 -10.97
CA ASP A 738 -6.09 -28.36 -10.65
C ASP A 738 -6.33 -28.38 -9.14
N ALA A 739 -5.29 -28.52 -8.33
CA ALA A 739 -5.39 -28.48 -6.88
C ALA A 739 -5.81 -27.09 -6.37
N MET A 740 -5.35 -26.01 -7.01
CA MET A 740 -5.72 -24.64 -6.63
C MET A 740 -7.09 -24.20 -7.15
N SER A 741 -7.63 -24.86 -8.17
CA SER A 741 -8.84 -24.41 -8.87
C SER A 741 -10.01 -25.39 -8.87
N LYS A 742 -9.77 -26.68 -9.08
CA LYS A 742 -10.81 -27.73 -9.09
C LYS A 742 -10.99 -28.36 -7.71
N TYR A 743 -9.90 -28.54 -6.98
CA TYR A 743 -9.87 -29.19 -5.66
C TYR A 743 -9.34 -28.25 -4.58
N GLN A 744 -9.70 -26.96 -4.68
CA GLN A 744 -9.14 -25.89 -3.85
C GLN A 744 -9.35 -26.15 -2.35
N ASN A 745 -10.53 -26.66 -1.98
CA ASN A 745 -10.88 -26.89 -0.59
C ASN A 745 -10.07 -28.05 -0.01
N GLU A 746 -9.98 -29.17 -0.74
CA GLU A 746 -9.19 -30.34 -0.37
C GLU A 746 -7.71 -30.01 -0.31
N TYR A 747 -7.22 -29.17 -1.22
CA TYR A 747 -5.86 -28.66 -1.19
C TYR A 747 -5.59 -27.77 0.02
N ASN A 748 -6.51 -26.88 0.37
CA ASN A 748 -6.40 -26.06 1.58
C ASN A 748 -6.40 -26.92 2.85
N ASP A 749 -7.29 -27.92 2.93
CA ASP A 749 -7.35 -28.86 4.05
C ASP A 749 -6.08 -29.71 4.18
N TRP A 750 -5.57 -30.21 3.05
CA TRP A 750 -4.30 -30.94 3.01
C TRP A 750 -3.13 -30.07 3.49
N ARG A 751 -3.06 -28.82 3.05
CA ARG A 751 -2.06 -27.85 3.52
C ARG A 751 -2.22 -27.54 5.01
N ALA A 752 -3.45 -27.38 5.47
CA ALA A 752 -3.77 -27.12 6.87
C ALA A 752 -3.33 -28.28 7.79
N LYS A 753 -3.53 -29.55 7.37
CA LYS A 753 -3.09 -30.73 8.12
C LYS A 753 -1.57 -30.74 8.36
N HIS A 754 -0.77 -30.35 7.37
CA HIS A 754 0.69 -30.26 7.49
C HIS A 754 1.12 -29.28 8.58
N VAL A 755 0.56 -28.07 8.56
CA VAL A 755 0.92 -27.02 9.52
C VAL A 755 0.39 -27.38 10.91
N THR A 756 -0.82 -27.92 10.99
CA THR A 756 -1.44 -28.38 12.25
C THR A 756 -0.62 -29.46 12.94
N LYS A 757 -0.06 -30.41 12.18
CA LYS A 757 0.84 -31.42 12.71
C LYS A 757 2.05 -30.80 13.41
N VAL A 758 2.69 -29.80 12.79
CA VAL A 758 3.84 -29.09 13.37
C VAL A 758 3.45 -28.38 14.67
N VAL A 759 2.32 -27.65 14.68
CA VAL A 759 1.86 -26.93 15.88
C VAL A 759 1.57 -27.91 17.03
N ARG A 760 0.90 -29.03 16.74
CA ARG A 760 0.56 -30.05 17.73
C ARG A 760 1.81 -30.73 18.31
N GLU A 761 2.75 -31.13 17.45
CA GLU A 761 4.01 -31.78 17.87
C GLU A 761 4.91 -30.82 18.64
N ALA A 762 5.04 -29.56 18.19
CA ALA A 762 5.76 -28.52 18.92
C ALA A 762 5.18 -28.30 20.32
N SER A 763 3.85 -28.14 20.42
CA SER A 763 3.17 -27.96 21.70
C SER A 763 3.47 -29.10 22.67
N LYS A 764 3.30 -30.35 22.22
CA LYS A 764 3.61 -31.54 23.01
C LYS A 764 5.06 -31.53 23.50
N ASN A 765 6.02 -31.35 22.59
CA ASN A 765 7.44 -31.41 22.93
C ASN A 765 7.87 -30.27 23.87
N ILE A 766 7.33 -29.06 23.70
CA ILE A 766 7.58 -27.93 24.61
C ILE A 766 7.04 -28.24 26.00
N ALA A 767 5.80 -28.76 26.09
CA ALA A 767 5.17 -29.08 27.36
C ALA A 767 5.89 -30.21 28.13
N GLU A 768 6.44 -31.20 27.42
CA GLU A 768 7.26 -32.28 28.00
C GLU A 768 8.58 -31.77 28.59
N ILE A 769 9.20 -30.77 27.97
CA ILE A 769 10.46 -30.19 28.47
C ILE A 769 10.19 -29.20 29.60
N ASN A 770 9.26 -28.28 29.41
CA ASN A 770 8.89 -27.31 30.43
C ASN A 770 7.44 -26.83 30.21
N PRO A 771 6.46 -27.32 31.00
CA PRO A 771 5.05 -26.98 30.84
C PRO A 771 4.71 -25.53 31.22
N LYS A 772 5.66 -24.78 31.81
CA LYS A 772 5.46 -23.36 32.13
C LYS A 772 5.63 -22.45 30.91
N ILE A 773 6.40 -22.89 29.90
CA ILE A 773 6.64 -22.12 28.67
C ILE A 773 5.34 -22.06 27.87
N LYS A 774 4.93 -20.86 27.46
CA LYS A 774 3.70 -20.66 26.67
C LYS A 774 4.00 -20.60 25.19
N LEU A 775 3.23 -21.35 24.40
CA LEU A 775 3.31 -21.34 22.94
C LEU A 775 2.24 -20.42 22.35
N GLY A 776 2.68 -19.41 21.60
CA GLY A 776 1.81 -18.54 20.81
C GLY A 776 1.99 -18.74 19.30
N VAL A 777 0.91 -18.64 18.54
CA VAL A 777 0.93 -18.78 17.08
C VAL A 777 0.35 -17.55 16.39
N TYR A 778 1.12 -17.01 15.45
CA TYR A 778 0.74 -15.83 14.69
C TYR A 778 -0.08 -16.21 13.44
N THR A 779 -1.28 -15.66 13.32
CA THR A 779 -2.28 -16.13 12.35
C THR A 779 -2.91 -14.99 11.55
N PHE A 780 -3.39 -15.29 10.34
CA PHE A 780 -4.29 -14.38 9.64
C PHE A 780 -5.61 -14.20 10.40
N ARG A 781 -6.31 -13.12 10.06
CA ARG A 781 -7.38 -12.58 10.88
C ARG A 781 -8.76 -13.25 10.71
N GLY A 782 -9.08 -13.81 9.54
CA GLY A 782 -10.39 -14.42 9.29
C GLY A 782 -10.30 -15.90 8.93
N LYS A 783 -11.39 -16.65 9.12
CA LYS A 783 -11.45 -18.11 8.91
C LYS A 783 -10.88 -18.52 7.55
N TYR A 784 -11.42 -17.94 6.48
CA TYR A 784 -11.02 -18.25 5.12
C TYR A 784 -9.57 -17.81 4.82
N SER A 785 -9.21 -16.58 5.21
CA SER A 785 -7.87 -16.03 4.97
C SER A 785 -6.77 -16.86 5.64
N SER A 786 -7.05 -17.41 6.82
CA SER A 786 -6.16 -18.31 7.55
C SER A 786 -6.11 -19.68 6.88
N TRP A 787 -7.26 -20.26 6.57
CA TRP A 787 -7.37 -21.57 5.95
C TRP A 787 -6.68 -21.64 4.58
N ALA A 788 -6.85 -20.61 3.74
CA ALA A 788 -6.17 -20.50 2.44
C ALA A 788 -4.64 -20.43 2.55
N LYS A 789 -4.10 -20.13 3.74
CA LYS A 789 -2.67 -20.15 4.06
C LYS A 789 -2.26 -21.39 4.86
N GLY A 790 -3.14 -22.37 4.97
CA GLY A 790 -2.97 -23.60 5.75
C GLY A 790 -2.95 -23.38 7.26
N GLN A 791 -3.59 -22.31 7.75
CA GLN A 791 -3.72 -22.04 9.18
C GLN A 791 -5.12 -22.42 9.66
N TYR A 792 -5.19 -23.47 10.48
CA TYR A 792 -6.44 -24.00 11.02
C TYR A 792 -6.54 -23.74 12.52
N TRP A 793 -6.43 -22.46 12.87
CA TRP A 793 -6.12 -22.03 14.22
C TRP A 793 -7.22 -22.31 15.25
N TRP A 794 -8.47 -22.51 14.83
CA TRP A 794 -9.54 -22.94 15.72
C TRP A 794 -9.34 -24.38 16.22
N GLU A 795 -8.72 -25.25 15.43
CA GLU A 795 -8.25 -26.55 15.93
C GLU A 795 -7.06 -26.37 16.88
N TRP A 796 -6.14 -25.47 16.53
CA TRP A 796 -4.93 -25.21 17.31
C TRP A 796 -5.21 -24.64 18.70
N ALA A 797 -6.39 -24.04 18.91
CA ALA A 797 -6.82 -23.51 20.20
C ALA A 797 -6.79 -24.57 21.33
N ASN A 798 -6.80 -25.87 20.99
CA ASN A 798 -6.66 -26.96 21.94
C ASN A 798 -5.20 -27.37 22.22
N TYR A 799 -4.25 -26.90 21.41
CA TYR A 799 -2.83 -27.25 21.51
C TYR A 799 -1.98 -26.11 22.07
N VAL A 800 -2.30 -24.86 21.74
CA VAL A 800 -1.45 -23.72 22.08
C VAL A 800 -1.98 -22.93 23.28
N ASP A 801 -1.15 -22.05 23.84
CA ASP A 801 -1.55 -21.14 24.90
C ASP A 801 -2.09 -19.82 24.35
N TYR A 802 -1.60 -19.36 23.18
CA TYR A 802 -2.06 -18.10 22.56
C TYR A 802 -2.38 -18.24 21.06
N ILE A 803 -3.56 -17.76 20.66
CA ILE A 803 -3.88 -17.47 19.25
C ILE A 803 -3.75 -15.98 19.01
N MET A 804 -2.96 -15.59 18.01
CA MET A 804 -2.57 -14.19 17.81
C MET A 804 -2.89 -13.72 16.38
N PRO A 805 -4.15 -13.36 16.08
CA PRO A 805 -4.55 -12.91 14.74
C PRO A 805 -4.02 -11.50 14.41
N MET A 806 -3.68 -11.25 13.14
CA MET A 806 -3.19 -9.93 12.68
C MET A 806 -4.33 -8.93 12.44
N TYR A 807 -4.61 -8.08 13.41
CA TYR A 807 -5.60 -7.01 13.31
C TYR A 807 -4.95 -5.72 12.81
N TYR A 808 -4.12 -5.83 11.77
CA TYR A 808 -3.50 -4.67 11.15
C TYR A 808 -4.52 -3.91 10.32
N ASN A 809 -4.76 -2.66 10.70
CA ASN A 809 -5.56 -1.66 9.99
C ASN A 809 -7.01 -2.02 9.62
N PRO A 810 -7.79 -2.80 10.38
CA PRO A 810 -9.23 -2.74 10.21
C PRO A 810 -9.74 -1.39 10.73
N ASP A 811 -10.64 -0.75 9.99
CA ASP A 811 -11.47 0.31 10.56
C ASP A 811 -12.28 -0.24 11.76
N SER A 812 -12.82 0.65 12.57
CA SER A 812 -13.50 0.27 13.81
C SER A 812 -14.66 -0.71 13.60
N GLN A 813 -15.42 -0.59 12.50
CA GLN A 813 -16.55 -1.47 12.22
C GLN A 813 -16.09 -2.84 11.70
N ALA A 814 -15.10 -2.86 10.82
CA ALA A 814 -14.46 -4.07 10.33
C ALA A 814 -13.80 -4.85 11.47
N LEU A 815 -13.14 -4.15 12.39
CA LEU A 815 -12.52 -4.76 13.57
C LEU A 815 -13.58 -5.40 14.46
N GLU A 816 -14.68 -4.70 14.69
CA GLU A 816 -15.76 -5.23 15.51
C GLU A 816 -16.35 -6.52 14.90
N ASN A 817 -16.60 -6.54 13.58
CA ASN A 817 -17.08 -7.73 12.88
C ASN A 817 -16.09 -8.89 12.95
N LEU A 818 -14.80 -8.59 12.83
CA LEU A 818 -13.72 -9.56 12.94
C LEU A 818 -13.62 -10.15 14.35
N CYS A 819 -13.77 -9.32 15.38
CA CYS A 819 -13.85 -9.79 16.77
C CYS A 819 -15.05 -10.73 16.97
N LYS A 820 -16.22 -10.41 16.42
CA LYS A 820 -17.40 -11.30 16.45
C LYS A 820 -17.13 -12.64 15.75
N GLU A 821 -16.55 -12.60 14.55
CA GLU A 821 -16.20 -13.81 13.79
C GLU A 821 -15.23 -14.69 14.59
N ILE A 822 -14.09 -14.14 15.02
CA ILE A 822 -13.06 -14.93 15.72
C ILE A 822 -13.58 -15.50 17.03
N ASN A 823 -14.30 -14.72 17.82
CA ASN A 823 -14.83 -15.19 19.10
C ASN A 823 -15.81 -16.36 18.91
N SER A 824 -16.55 -16.39 17.80
CA SER A 824 -17.46 -17.51 17.47
C SER A 824 -16.73 -18.81 17.05
N LEU A 825 -15.45 -18.72 16.66
CA LEU A 825 -14.67 -19.85 16.15
C LEU A 825 -13.81 -20.52 17.21
N ILE A 826 -13.57 -19.88 18.35
CA ILE A 826 -12.80 -20.47 19.45
C ILE A 826 -13.68 -21.49 20.17
N PRO A 827 -13.31 -22.79 20.20
CA PRO A 827 -14.12 -23.80 20.87
C PRO A 827 -14.29 -23.52 22.37
N SER A 828 -15.49 -23.71 22.91
CA SER A 828 -15.73 -23.57 24.34
C SER A 828 -14.83 -24.54 25.13
N GLY A 829 -14.16 -24.03 26.17
CA GLY A 829 -13.23 -24.81 26.98
C GLY A 829 -11.83 -24.99 26.38
N SER A 830 -11.51 -24.34 25.24
CA SER A 830 -10.17 -24.39 24.66
C SER A 830 -9.09 -23.84 25.62
N ARG A 831 -7.89 -24.40 25.55
CA ARG A 831 -6.73 -23.94 26.33
C ARG A 831 -6.24 -22.55 25.90
N ALA A 832 -6.37 -22.22 24.62
CA ALA A 832 -5.77 -21.02 24.08
C ALA A 832 -6.52 -19.75 24.48
N LYS A 833 -5.72 -18.73 24.75
CA LYS A 833 -6.13 -17.36 25.00
C LYS A 833 -5.98 -16.55 23.71
N LEU A 834 -6.99 -15.75 23.39
CA LEU A 834 -6.92 -14.83 22.25
C LEU A 834 -6.09 -13.58 22.62
N VAL A 835 -5.03 -13.31 21.86
CA VAL A 835 -4.18 -12.12 22.01
C VAL A 835 -3.98 -11.47 20.64
N PRO A 836 -4.92 -10.65 20.17
CA PRO A 836 -4.83 -10.03 18.85
C PRO A 836 -3.60 -9.12 18.72
N CYS A 837 -3.01 -9.10 17.52
CA CYS A 837 -1.88 -8.25 17.20
C CYS A 837 -2.34 -6.99 16.48
N LEU A 838 -2.14 -5.84 17.13
CA LEU A 838 -2.47 -4.52 16.63
C LEU A 838 -1.26 -3.83 15.99
N ALA A 839 -1.57 -2.91 15.08
CA ALA A 839 -0.65 -1.91 14.56
C ALA A 839 -0.56 -0.74 15.56
N PRO A 840 0.62 -0.37 16.07
CA PRO A 840 0.80 0.88 16.79
C PRO A 840 0.47 2.09 15.91
N SER A 841 0.24 3.24 16.55
CA SER A 841 0.14 4.49 15.83
C SER A 841 1.42 4.77 15.02
N GLY A 842 1.29 5.21 13.78
CA GLY A 842 2.44 5.41 12.88
C GLY A 842 2.92 4.16 12.15
N TYR A 843 2.43 2.95 12.49
CA TYR A 843 2.52 1.79 11.60
C TYR A 843 1.31 1.80 10.66
N ARG A 844 1.58 1.91 9.35
CA ARG A 844 0.54 1.92 8.30
C ARG A 844 -0.66 2.82 8.65
N THR A 845 -0.43 4.09 9.02
CA THR A 845 -1.47 5.14 9.18
C THR A 845 -2.51 4.94 10.29
N THR A 846 -2.15 4.25 11.38
CA THR A 846 -3.03 4.21 12.57
C THR A 846 -2.81 5.48 13.41
N SER A 847 -3.87 6.23 13.73
CA SER A 847 -3.79 7.35 14.68
C SER A 847 -3.77 6.86 16.13
N GLN A 848 -3.29 7.70 17.07
CA GLN A 848 -3.35 7.38 18.51
C GLN A 848 -4.77 7.09 18.99
N PHE A 849 -5.76 7.77 18.42
CA PHE A 849 -7.15 7.58 18.76
C PHE A 849 -7.69 6.24 18.22
N ILE A 850 -7.36 5.88 16.97
CA ILE A 850 -7.72 4.57 16.42
C ILE A 850 -7.07 3.46 17.24
N MET A 851 -5.78 3.58 17.59
CA MET A 851 -5.09 2.62 18.46
C MET A 851 -5.85 2.39 19.79
N LEU A 852 -6.35 3.45 20.42
CA LEU A 852 -7.17 3.34 21.64
C LEU A 852 -8.55 2.73 21.37
N GLN A 853 -9.21 3.11 20.28
CA GLN A 853 -10.49 2.52 19.88
C GLN A 853 -10.37 1.02 19.62
N GLN A 854 -9.29 0.58 18.97
CA GLN A 854 -9.05 -0.84 18.73
C GLN A 854 -8.89 -1.60 20.05
N ILE A 855 -8.23 -1.01 21.06
CA ILE A 855 -8.16 -1.56 22.41
C ILE A 855 -9.54 -1.64 23.06
N ASP A 856 -10.36 -0.58 22.96
CA ASP A 856 -11.70 -0.56 23.54
C ASP A 856 -12.62 -1.60 22.87
N ILE A 857 -12.63 -1.65 21.53
CA ILE A 857 -13.43 -2.57 20.74
C ILE A 857 -13.07 -4.01 21.06
N GLN A 858 -11.78 -4.39 20.98
CA GLN A 858 -11.41 -5.78 21.21
C GLN A 858 -11.80 -6.23 22.63
N ARG A 859 -11.64 -5.38 23.66
CA ARG A 859 -11.97 -5.73 25.04
C ARG A 859 -13.45 -6.04 25.25
N LYS A 860 -14.36 -5.45 24.46
CA LYS A 860 -15.79 -5.81 24.46
C LYS A 860 -16.04 -7.28 24.09
N TYR A 861 -15.09 -7.90 23.38
CA TYR A 861 -15.16 -9.30 22.94
C TYR A 861 -14.27 -10.25 23.76
N GLY A 862 -13.77 -9.79 24.92
CA GLY A 862 -13.10 -10.64 25.91
C GLY A 862 -11.75 -11.30 25.54
N PRO A 863 -10.86 -10.70 24.72
CA PRO A 863 -9.52 -11.24 24.52
C PRO A 863 -8.76 -11.24 25.85
N ALA A 864 -7.85 -12.18 26.00
CA ALA A 864 -7.02 -12.31 27.20
C ALA A 864 -5.81 -11.36 27.20
N GLY A 865 -5.55 -10.69 26.08
CA GLY A 865 -4.40 -9.82 25.92
C GLY A 865 -4.35 -9.08 24.60
N ILE A 866 -3.26 -8.33 24.42
CA ILE A 866 -2.98 -7.44 23.32
C ILE A 866 -1.50 -7.57 22.97
N MET A 867 -1.20 -7.64 21.68
CA MET A 867 0.15 -7.64 21.16
C MET A 867 0.34 -6.46 20.20
N TYR A 868 1.45 -5.74 20.26
CA TYR A 868 1.80 -4.70 19.28
C TYR A 868 2.92 -5.15 18.34
N PHE A 869 2.72 -4.97 17.03
CA PHE A 869 3.79 -5.07 16.03
C PHE A 869 4.08 -3.68 15.44
N ARG A 870 5.14 -3.00 15.86
CA ARG A 870 6.20 -3.42 16.80
C ARG A 870 6.73 -2.21 17.57
N TYR A 871 7.59 -2.43 18.57
CA TYR A 871 8.11 -1.39 19.48
C TYR A 871 8.61 -0.11 18.79
N LEU A 872 9.16 -0.22 17.59
CA LEU A 872 9.72 0.94 16.86
C LEU A 872 8.67 1.98 16.46
N TYR A 873 7.41 1.56 16.37
CA TYR A 873 6.28 2.44 16.07
C TYR A 873 5.56 2.91 17.35
N LEU A 874 6.08 2.58 18.55
CA LEU A 874 5.58 3.10 19.81
C LEU A 874 6.45 4.28 20.25
N SER A 875 6.00 5.50 19.94
CA SER A 875 6.58 6.74 20.46
C SER A 875 6.41 6.84 21.98
N ASP A 876 7.19 7.70 22.64
CA ASP A 876 7.03 7.98 24.07
C ASP A 876 5.62 8.50 24.39
N SER A 877 5.06 9.35 23.52
CA SER A 877 3.65 9.74 23.55
C SER A 877 2.67 8.55 23.52
N ASN A 878 2.91 7.52 22.67
CA ASN A 878 2.08 6.30 22.69
C ASN A 878 2.22 5.54 24.01
N LEU A 879 3.45 5.35 24.50
CA LEU A 879 3.71 4.64 25.75
C LEU A 879 3.07 5.35 26.94
N ALA A 880 3.15 6.68 27.00
CA ALA A 880 2.52 7.50 28.03
C ALA A 880 0.98 7.42 27.96
N LEU A 881 0.41 7.43 26.74
CA LEU A 881 -1.03 7.31 26.53
C LEU A 881 -1.56 5.94 26.98
N LEU A 882 -0.84 4.86 26.66
CA LEU A 882 -1.15 3.51 27.14
C LEU A 882 -1.04 3.44 28.67
N LYS A 883 0.07 3.90 29.23
CA LYS A 883 0.33 3.93 30.68
C LYS A 883 -0.75 4.66 31.46
N ASN A 884 -1.15 5.85 31.01
CA ASN A 884 -2.12 6.67 31.74
C ASN A 884 -3.57 6.28 31.43
N GLY A 885 -3.79 5.52 30.36
CA GLY A 885 -5.09 5.02 29.94
C GLY A 885 -5.21 3.52 30.15
N PRO A 886 -5.32 2.72 29.07
CA PRO A 886 -5.74 1.32 29.13
C PRO A 886 -4.77 0.38 29.88
N PHE A 887 -3.52 0.76 30.13
CA PHE A 887 -2.50 -0.06 30.80
C PHE A 887 -2.15 0.41 32.23
N ARG A 888 -2.89 1.39 32.78
CA ARG A 888 -2.60 2.04 34.08
C ARG A 888 -2.44 1.10 35.27
N ASN A 889 -3.15 -0.03 35.26
CA ASN A 889 -3.05 -1.04 36.32
C ASN A 889 -2.46 -2.31 35.71
N LYS A 890 -1.24 -2.69 36.10
CA LYS A 890 -0.57 -3.92 35.64
C LYS A 890 -1.22 -5.16 36.27
#